data_AF-A0A7C3F690-F1
#
_entry.id   AF-A0A7C3F690-F1
#
_cell.length_a   1.000
_cell.length_b   1.000
_cell.length_c   1.000
_cell.angle_alpha   90.00
_cell.angle_beta   90.00
_cell.angle_gamma   90.00
#
_symmetry.space_group_name_H-M   'P 1'
#
loop_
_entity.id
_entity.type
_entity.pdbx_description
1 polymer ?
#
loop_
_entity_poly.entity_id
_entity_poly.type
_entity_poly.pdbx_seq_one_letter_code
_entity_poly.pdbx_strand_id
1 'polypeptide(L)'
;MNKVRRLISKIRRGQATTEFMLALPIMMIMLVGVIELARLVQAWLAVENAARFGARYAVTGDFDTTYCEDANLALGWPTDVYDGYNGDPIDCIVPRGADPINYLERTSMLVDWARLPSIRDAALSGSAGAMIDDDATYSDPGYMDIVTCSYPSNLTETDYNQDPIAPPQCNPVDDPGDPGNPVRITVFHNHSLIIPFLGPGWPHITIVGTREMIVETFRSPRVMGAPMPLLTATLPATNTSTPYLTETPWGGFPTSTETPLFNTNTPTITQTPSPTPTINPACIGLEFANDWQLISNGDEKLLTIEVSNDTDAKVTLDHALFLWENYSMYVPYQNVKEIKFEDKKIFSGHDYTSPTSTGWGVYEDLDVNETKTFRVKFDVKDGPWSETDYQPGDFGAILTFMNGCVIEKPVTIHDRPTVTPTPQGAECTGIEYVNDWQLISNDNEKLLSIDVMNSTGSDVKLMDAVFYWGNFDAVSPWQAVKEIKFDKDKILGVKDYDSPTYTGGNENRTLKNDETKTFLVKFEVKDGPWENTDFTPGDFGVRLEFDNGCSLFKPVTVTDRPTVTPTPPIQPGPEGVIWYYGYMNTYVWAKVEWHTNPDGSITTRVTFSRTFVDNTYGENAIGWPSGHTFGDLSGSDHVRIAFKGMDRATYFDAKFDYITGAGTCYSSLGVTGGDGKLYLGDVADVLETRSSLVENLCVLGCKETSNSPPTDENYTPSAECPGWDYYVWYEMTLDASAFEPVGFGYPLLTEIHASPSKTGMNSEPVGPGAPTPVNSPTPTPTEYICSDC
;
A
#
# COMPACT_ATOMS: atom_id res chain seq x y z
N MET A 1 51.98 -84.26 42.82
CA MET A 1 50.90 -83.64 42.00
C MET A 1 50.14 -82.51 42.71
N ASN A 2 49.93 -82.53 44.03
CA ASN A 2 49.14 -81.48 44.73
C ASN A 2 49.79 -80.09 44.78
N LYS A 3 51.13 -79.97 44.72
CA LYS A 3 51.82 -78.67 44.67
C LYS A 3 51.66 -77.95 43.32
N VAL A 4 51.60 -78.70 42.20
CA VAL A 4 51.49 -78.14 40.84
C VAL A 4 50.07 -77.64 40.56
N ARG A 5 49.04 -78.37 41.00
CA ARG A 5 47.65 -77.88 40.94
C ARG A 5 47.44 -76.57 41.71
N ARG A 6 48.14 -76.37 42.83
CA ARG A 6 48.05 -75.15 43.66
C ARG A 6 48.77 -73.93 43.05
N LEU A 7 49.77 -74.16 42.19
CA LEU A 7 50.48 -73.11 41.44
C LEU A 7 49.72 -72.71 40.17
N ILE A 8 49.13 -73.67 39.43
CA ILE A 8 48.30 -73.39 38.25
C ILE A 8 46.95 -72.75 38.65
N SER A 9 46.36 -73.15 39.78
CA SER A 9 45.18 -72.46 40.33
C SER A 9 45.49 -71.05 40.85
N LYS A 10 46.77 -70.69 41.03
CA LYS A 10 47.20 -69.35 41.41
C LYS A 10 47.29 -68.42 40.20
N ILE A 11 47.57 -68.95 39.00
CA ILE A 11 47.66 -68.18 37.74
C ILE A 11 46.27 -67.81 37.21
N ARG A 12 45.23 -68.60 37.53
CA ARG A 12 43.83 -68.27 37.19
C ARG A 12 43.14 -67.33 38.20
N ARG A 13 43.78 -67.00 39.33
CA ARG A 13 43.22 -66.04 40.31
C ARG A 13 43.58 -64.64 39.85
N GLY A 14 42.62 -63.96 39.25
CA GLY A 14 42.76 -62.60 38.74
C GLY A 14 42.52 -62.46 37.25
N GLN A 15 42.56 -63.54 36.45
CA GLN A 15 42.29 -63.46 35.00
C GLN A 15 40.91 -62.89 34.70
N ALA A 16 39.86 -63.38 35.37
CA ALA A 16 38.51 -62.82 35.24
C ALA A 16 38.44 -61.35 35.69
N THR A 17 39.24 -60.96 36.70
CA THR A 17 39.36 -59.57 37.15
C THR A 17 40.08 -58.71 36.11
N THR A 18 41.12 -59.22 35.45
CA THR A 18 41.87 -58.53 34.38
C THR A 18 41.03 -58.39 33.11
N GLU A 19 40.33 -59.45 32.70
CA GLU A 19 39.41 -59.40 31.56
C GLU A 19 38.25 -58.43 31.83
N PHE A 20 37.68 -58.44 33.04
CA PHE A 20 36.68 -57.45 33.44
C PHE A 20 37.27 -56.02 33.48
N MET A 21 38.49 -55.85 34.00
CA MET A 21 39.16 -54.55 34.06
C MET A 21 39.53 -53.99 32.67
N LEU A 22 39.74 -54.85 31.67
CA LEU A 22 39.95 -54.45 30.27
C LEU A 22 38.64 -54.26 29.49
N ALA A 23 37.60 -55.03 29.80
CA ALA A 23 36.29 -54.90 29.16
C ALA A 23 35.48 -53.72 29.71
N LEU A 24 35.64 -53.37 30.99
CA LEU A 24 34.90 -52.30 31.65
C LEU A 24 35.09 -50.94 30.96
N PRO A 25 36.31 -50.47 30.62
CA PRO A 25 36.48 -49.22 29.87
C PRO A 25 35.81 -49.23 28.49
N ILE A 26 35.87 -50.34 27.76
CA ILE A 26 35.25 -50.47 26.43
C ILE A 26 33.73 -50.43 26.54
N MET A 27 33.17 -51.18 27.49
CA MET A 27 31.74 -51.20 27.78
C MET A 27 31.26 -49.81 28.23
N MET A 28 32.04 -49.10 29.03
CA MET A 28 31.73 -47.74 29.49
C MET A 28 31.78 -46.73 28.35
N ILE A 29 32.80 -46.78 27.47
CA ILE A 29 32.87 -45.93 26.26
C ILE A 29 31.68 -46.21 25.34
N MET A 30 31.32 -47.47 25.11
CA MET A 30 30.17 -47.83 24.29
C MET A 30 28.85 -47.33 24.89
N LEU A 31 28.66 -47.49 26.20
CA LEU A 31 27.46 -47.04 26.90
C LEU A 31 27.35 -45.51 26.86
N VAL A 32 28.43 -44.78 27.13
CA VAL A 32 28.41 -43.31 27.05
C VAL A 32 28.24 -42.85 25.59
N GLY A 33 28.83 -43.54 24.62
CA GLY A 33 28.63 -43.22 23.19
C GLY A 33 27.18 -43.39 22.72
N VAL A 34 26.48 -44.43 23.18
CA VAL A 34 25.04 -44.59 22.90
C VAL A 34 24.22 -43.51 23.58
N ILE A 35 24.54 -43.14 24.83
CA ILE A 35 23.88 -42.04 25.55
C ILE A 35 24.11 -40.70 24.84
N GLU A 36 25.33 -40.44 24.37
CA GLU A 36 25.68 -39.20 23.66
C GLU A 36 24.91 -39.10 22.34
N LEU A 37 24.88 -40.18 21.55
CA LEU A 37 24.12 -40.21 20.30
C LEU A 37 22.62 -40.00 20.54
N ALA A 38 22.06 -40.62 21.59
CA ALA A 38 20.66 -40.43 21.94
C ALA A 38 20.36 -38.98 22.32
N ARG A 39 21.23 -38.34 23.12
CA ARG A 39 21.10 -36.92 23.50
C ARG A 39 21.25 -35.99 22.30
N LEU A 40 22.15 -36.30 21.37
CA LEU A 40 22.35 -35.52 20.16
C LEU A 40 21.12 -35.56 19.25
N VAL A 41 20.54 -36.76 19.02
CA VAL A 41 19.32 -36.91 18.23
C VAL A 41 18.14 -36.21 18.91
N GLN A 42 18.04 -36.31 20.24
CA GLN A 42 17.03 -35.58 21.01
C GLN A 42 17.18 -34.06 20.85
N ALA A 43 18.40 -33.53 20.95
CA ALA A 43 18.66 -32.11 20.77
C ALA A 43 18.38 -31.65 19.33
N TRP A 44 18.74 -32.45 18.33
CA TRP A 44 18.40 -32.15 16.93
C TRP A 44 16.89 -32.09 16.69
N LEU A 45 16.13 -33.06 17.21
CA LEU A 45 14.67 -33.02 17.13
C LEU A 45 14.07 -31.82 17.87
N ALA A 46 14.63 -31.44 19.02
CA ALA A 46 14.20 -30.26 19.77
C ALA A 46 14.43 -28.97 18.98
N VAL A 47 15.58 -28.81 18.33
CA VAL A 47 15.90 -27.63 17.49
C VAL A 47 15.00 -27.56 16.26
N GLU A 48 14.74 -28.68 15.58
CA GLU A 48 13.83 -28.74 14.42
C GLU A 48 12.37 -28.45 14.81
N ASN A 49 11.94 -28.91 15.99
CA ASN A 49 10.62 -28.59 16.53
C ASN A 49 10.52 -27.13 16.95
N ALA A 50 11.55 -26.57 17.60
CA ALA A 50 11.61 -25.15 17.98
C ALA A 50 11.42 -24.25 16.75
N ALA A 51 12.17 -24.50 15.66
CA ALA A 51 12.02 -23.75 14.42
C ALA A 51 10.60 -23.87 13.83
N ARG A 52 9.97 -25.05 13.93
CA ARG A 52 8.60 -25.28 13.45
C ARG A 52 7.55 -24.57 14.29
N PHE A 53 7.70 -24.53 15.60
CA PHE A 53 6.77 -23.84 16.50
C PHE A 53 6.89 -22.33 16.35
N GLY A 54 8.11 -21.80 16.32
CA GLY A 54 8.37 -20.40 16.01
C GLY A 54 7.76 -20.00 14.67
N ALA A 55 7.99 -20.78 13.61
CA ALA A 55 7.44 -20.46 12.28
C ALA A 55 5.91 -20.48 12.25
N ARG A 56 5.27 -21.46 12.92
CA ARG A 56 3.80 -21.50 13.02
C ARG A 56 3.21 -20.31 13.76
N TYR A 57 3.89 -19.86 14.82
CA TYR A 57 3.44 -18.70 15.58
C TYR A 57 3.67 -17.41 14.79
N ALA A 58 4.87 -17.22 14.22
CA ALA A 58 5.22 -16.07 13.39
C ALA A 58 4.23 -15.85 12.24
N VAL A 59 3.76 -16.95 11.64
CA VAL A 59 2.78 -16.93 10.55
C VAL A 59 1.46 -16.31 10.96
N THR A 60 1.04 -16.42 12.22
CA THR A 60 -0.26 -15.86 12.64
C THR A 60 -0.29 -14.33 12.67
N GLY A 61 0.87 -13.69 12.72
CA GLY A 61 1.00 -12.25 12.98
C GLY A 61 0.62 -11.84 14.41
N ASP A 62 0.36 -12.81 15.30
CA ASP A 62 -0.02 -12.60 16.70
C ASP A 62 1.19 -12.24 17.57
N PHE A 63 0.95 -11.62 18.73
CA PHE A 63 1.97 -11.23 19.70
C PHE A 63 1.43 -11.22 21.13
N ASP A 64 2.33 -11.36 22.10
CA ASP A 64 2.00 -11.21 23.52
C ASP A 64 2.11 -9.74 23.93
N THR A 65 1.02 -9.20 24.48
CA THR A 65 0.96 -7.81 24.93
C THR A 65 1.87 -7.53 26.13
N THR A 66 2.40 -8.56 26.82
CA THR A 66 3.37 -8.35 27.91
C THR A 66 4.67 -7.70 27.44
N TYR A 67 5.02 -7.84 26.16
CA TYR A 67 6.25 -7.27 25.60
C TYR A 67 6.10 -5.82 25.15
N CYS A 68 4.90 -5.24 25.18
CA CYS A 68 4.66 -3.88 24.73
C CYS A 68 5.38 -2.83 25.60
N GLU A 69 5.53 -3.08 26.90
CA GLU A 69 6.30 -2.20 27.80
C GLU A 69 7.81 -2.22 27.45
N ASP A 70 8.35 -3.41 27.22
CA ASP A 70 9.75 -3.58 26.80
C ASP A 70 9.99 -3.00 25.39
N ALA A 71 9.00 -3.10 24.49
CA ALA A 71 9.03 -2.50 23.17
C ALA A 71 9.16 -0.98 23.24
N ASN A 72 8.34 -0.35 24.09
CA ASN A 72 8.35 1.10 24.29
C ASN A 72 9.72 1.59 24.80
N LEU A 73 10.33 0.84 25.72
CA LEU A 73 11.68 1.10 26.23
C LEU A 73 12.77 0.92 25.17
N ALA A 74 12.71 -0.16 24.39
CA ALA A 74 13.70 -0.49 23.37
C ALA A 74 13.72 0.50 22.21
N LEU A 75 12.55 1.06 21.86
CA LEU A 75 12.40 2.11 20.85
C LEU A 75 12.79 3.51 21.36
N GLY A 76 13.20 3.62 22.63
CA GLY A 76 13.71 4.85 23.23
C GLY A 76 12.61 5.88 23.54
N TRP A 77 11.36 5.43 23.72
CA TRP A 77 10.23 6.31 23.98
C TRP A 77 9.96 6.43 25.48
N PRO A 78 9.58 7.62 26.00
CA PRO A 78 9.25 7.77 27.42
C PRO A 78 8.05 6.89 27.80
N THR A 79 8.15 6.20 28.94
CA THR A 79 7.20 5.17 29.42
C THR A 79 5.83 5.69 29.87
N ASP A 80 5.51 6.95 29.61
CA ASP A 80 4.29 7.64 30.05
C ASP A 80 3.62 8.46 28.94
N VAL A 81 4.16 8.46 27.72
CA VAL A 81 3.71 9.36 26.64
C VAL A 81 2.92 8.64 25.55
N TYR A 82 3.13 7.35 25.28
CA TYR A 82 2.53 6.67 24.12
C TYR A 82 1.62 5.50 24.52
N ASP A 83 2.13 4.29 24.77
CA ASP A 83 1.33 3.12 25.19
C ASP A 83 1.18 3.12 26.72
N GLY A 84 0.04 3.59 27.22
CA GLY A 84 -0.18 3.94 28.64
C GLY A 84 -0.57 5.40 28.90
N TYR A 85 -0.62 6.23 27.86
CA TYR A 85 -0.96 7.66 27.96
C TYR A 85 -2.39 7.86 28.48
N ASN A 86 -2.54 8.72 29.51
CA ASN A 86 -3.85 9.07 30.08
C ASN A 86 -4.67 7.87 30.62
N GLY A 87 -4.00 6.82 31.11
CA GLY A 87 -4.65 5.64 31.72
C GLY A 87 -5.04 4.55 30.72
N ASP A 88 -4.50 4.63 29.50
CA ASP A 88 -4.60 3.58 28.49
C ASP A 88 -3.97 2.26 28.98
N PRO A 89 -4.59 1.10 28.73
CA PRO A 89 -3.95 -0.19 28.99
C PRO A 89 -2.73 -0.39 28.09
N ILE A 90 -1.66 -0.99 28.61
CA ILE A 90 -0.49 -1.35 27.82
C ILE A 90 -0.90 -2.48 26.85
N ASP A 91 -1.13 -2.16 25.59
CA ASP A 91 -1.66 -3.08 24.58
C ASP A 91 -0.98 -2.97 23.20
N CYS A 92 0.19 -2.31 23.14
CA CYS A 92 0.94 -1.98 21.92
C CYS A 92 0.19 -1.01 20.99
N ILE A 93 -0.91 -0.39 21.44
CA ILE A 93 -1.65 0.61 20.66
C ILE A 93 -1.35 1.98 21.24
N VAL A 94 -0.81 2.87 20.42
CA VAL A 94 -0.65 4.27 20.81
C VAL A 94 -2.00 4.97 20.60
N PRO A 95 -2.59 5.56 21.65
CA PRO A 95 -3.85 6.27 21.53
C PRO A 95 -3.62 7.56 20.72
N ARG A 96 -4.59 7.92 19.87
CA ARG A 96 -4.47 9.11 19.00
C ARG A 96 -4.26 10.42 19.79
N GLY A 97 -4.59 10.46 21.08
CA GLY A 97 -4.32 11.61 21.95
C GLY A 97 -2.85 11.78 22.35
N ALA A 98 -2.06 10.70 22.32
CA ALA A 98 -0.64 10.69 22.65
C ALA A 98 0.24 11.19 21.49
N ASP A 99 -0.02 10.70 20.28
CA ASP A 99 0.65 11.14 19.05
C ASP A 99 -0.35 11.26 17.89
N PRO A 100 -1.05 12.39 17.76
CA PRO A 100 -2.10 12.56 16.75
C PRO A 100 -1.62 12.36 15.30
N ILE A 101 -0.31 12.48 15.06
CA ILE A 101 0.33 12.45 13.75
C ILE A 101 0.90 11.05 13.46
N ASN A 102 1.59 10.44 14.43
CA ASN A 102 2.32 9.18 14.22
C ASN A 102 1.78 7.99 15.03
N TYR A 103 0.61 8.09 15.69
CA TYR A 103 0.09 6.99 16.52
C TYR A 103 0.04 5.64 15.78
N LEU A 104 -0.29 5.63 14.48
CA LEU A 104 -0.38 4.39 13.69
C LEU A 104 1.00 3.80 13.39
N GLU A 105 1.97 4.64 13.05
CA GLU A 105 3.36 4.22 12.84
C GLU A 105 3.95 3.70 14.15
N ARG A 106 3.73 4.42 15.26
CA ARG A 106 4.21 4.01 16.57
C ARG A 106 3.58 2.72 17.08
N THR A 107 2.28 2.55 16.88
CA THR A 107 1.56 1.30 17.14
C THR A 107 2.19 0.16 16.35
N SER A 108 2.47 0.37 15.07
CA SER A 108 3.07 -0.66 14.22
C SER A 108 4.47 -1.05 14.68
N MET A 109 5.29 -0.09 15.12
CA MET A 109 6.63 -0.37 15.64
C MET A 109 6.59 -1.13 16.98
N LEU A 110 5.63 -0.81 17.87
CA LEU A 110 5.45 -1.55 19.13
C LEU A 110 5.04 -3.00 18.85
N VAL A 111 4.09 -3.18 17.93
CA VAL A 111 3.62 -4.50 17.52
C VAL A 111 4.74 -5.33 16.89
N ASP A 112 5.51 -4.77 15.95
CA ASP A 112 6.62 -5.48 15.32
C ASP A 112 7.70 -5.88 16.32
N TRP A 113 8.03 -4.97 17.23
CA TRP A 113 8.99 -5.29 18.27
C TRP A 113 8.45 -6.39 19.19
N ALA A 114 7.19 -6.32 19.63
CA ALA A 114 6.57 -7.32 20.51
C ALA A 114 6.41 -8.70 19.85
N ARG A 115 6.29 -8.75 18.51
CA ARG A 115 6.24 -10.02 17.76
C ARG A 115 7.54 -10.81 17.85
N LEU A 116 8.71 -10.17 17.86
CA LEU A 116 10.00 -10.85 17.93
C LEU A 116 10.19 -11.73 19.20
N PRO A 117 10.05 -11.21 20.43
CA PRO A 117 10.13 -12.03 21.65
C PRO A 117 8.96 -13.02 21.74
N SER A 118 7.78 -12.70 21.21
CA SER A 118 6.65 -13.65 21.16
C SER A 118 6.96 -14.88 20.29
N ILE A 119 7.58 -14.67 19.13
CA ILE A 119 8.06 -15.75 18.24
C ILE A 119 9.17 -16.55 18.92
N ARG A 120 10.07 -15.88 19.65
CA ARG A 120 11.13 -16.51 20.43
C ARG A 120 10.56 -17.43 21.50
N ASP A 121 9.58 -16.99 22.27
CA ASP A 121 8.92 -17.78 23.31
C ASP A 121 8.16 -18.98 22.72
N ALA A 122 7.49 -18.78 21.59
CA ALA A 122 6.87 -19.88 20.87
C ALA A 122 7.90 -20.93 20.40
N ALA A 123 9.05 -20.49 19.88
CA ALA A 123 10.14 -21.39 19.50
C ALA A 123 10.75 -22.11 20.71
N LEU A 124 10.97 -21.41 21.84
CA LEU A 124 11.45 -22.00 23.09
C LEU A 124 10.46 -23.04 23.65
N SER A 125 9.15 -22.83 23.51
CA SER A 125 8.17 -23.85 23.88
C SER A 125 8.30 -25.15 23.07
N GLY A 126 8.77 -25.03 21.82
CA GLY A 126 9.03 -26.15 20.90
C GLY A 126 10.39 -26.81 21.11
N SER A 127 11.29 -26.23 21.91
CA SER A 127 12.64 -26.73 22.16
C SER A 127 12.74 -27.76 23.30
N ALA A 128 11.59 -28.28 23.74
CA ALA A 128 11.50 -29.27 24.82
C ALA A 128 12.46 -30.46 24.59
N GLY A 129 13.50 -30.55 25.41
CA GLY A 129 14.55 -31.58 25.31
C GLY A 129 15.92 -31.08 24.89
N ALA A 130 16.05 -29.82 24.45
CA ALA A 130 17.33 -29.12 24.40
C ALA A 130 17.77 -28.77 25.83
N MET A 131 19.07 -28.86 26.11
CA MET A 131 19.62 -28.40 27.38
C MET A 131 20.04 -26.95 27.21
N ILE A 132 19.16 -26.03 27.60
CA ILE A 132 19.38 -24.60 27.42
C ILE A 132 19.98 -24.03 28.71
N ASP A 133 20.98 -23.18 28.55
CA ASP A 133 21.57 -22.36 29.62
C ASP A 133 21.37 -20.89 29.25
N ASP A 134 20.50 -20.21 29.99
CA ASP A 134 20.13 -18.81 29.71
C ASP A 134 21.28 -17.83 30.00
N ASP A 135 22.30 -18.26 30.77
CA ASP A 135 23.50 -17.48 31.09
C ASP A 135 24.67 -17.77 30.12
N ALA A 136 24.51 -18.71 29.17
CA ALA A 136 25.53 -19.09 28.23
C ALA A 136 25.76 -18.02 27.15
N THR A 137 27.03 -17.78 26.79
CA THR A 137 27.38 -16.97 25.62
C THR A 137 27.47 -17.83 24.36
N TYR A 138 27.57 -17.22 23.18
CA TYR A 138 27.52 -17.95 21.89
C TYR A 138 28.54 -19.10 21.73
N SER A 139 29.62 -19.10 22.51
CA SER A 139 30.65 -20.15 22.51
C SER A 139 30.50 -21.19 23.63
N ASP A 140 29.54 -20.98 24.53
CA ASP A 140 29.33 -21.84 25.68
C ASP A 140 28.37 -23.00 25.35
N PRO A 141 28.55 -24.18 25.98
CA PRO A 141 27.58 -25.26 25.91
C PRO A 141 26.24 -24.82 26.51
N GLY A 142 25.15 -25.18 25.86
CA GLY A 142 23.80 -24.83 26.30
C GLY A 142 23.25 -23.54 25.69
N TYR A 143 24.08 -22.75 24.99
CA TYR A 143 23.62 -21.57 24.27
C TYR A 143 22.54 -21.92 23.24
N MET A 144 21.49 -21.10 23.19
CA MET A 144 20.45 -21.16 22.17
C MET A 144 20.08 -19.76 21.72
N ASP A 145 20.02 -19.56 20.40
CA ASP A 145 19.57 -18.32 19.80
C ASP A 145 18.50 -18.60 18.74
N ILE A 146 17.54 -17.70 18.62
CA ILE A 146 16.40 -17.81 17.71
C ILE A 146 16.33 -16.51 16.92
N VAL A 147 16.58 -16.63 15.63
CA VAL A 147 16.75 -15.50 14.73
C VAL A 147 15.60 -15.52 13.74
N THR A 148 14.92 -14.39 13.62
CA THR A 148 13.71 -14.24 12.79
C THR A 148 13.99 -13.24 11.68
N CYS A 149 14.00 -13.70 10.43
CA CYS A 149 14.23 -12.83 9.26
C CYS A 149 13.06 -12.90 8.27
N SER A 150 12.80 -11.79 7.58
CA SER A 150 11.83 -11.68 6.50
C SER A 150 12.35 -10.77 5.37
N TYR A 151 11.93 -10.97 4.13
CA TYR A 151 12.34 -10.10 3.01
C TYR A 151 11.97 -8.61 3.30
N PRO A 152 12.88 -7.63 3.07
CA PRO A 152 14.18 -7.72 2.40
C PRO A 152 15.36 -8.08 3.31
N SER A 153 15.15 -8.25 4.62
CA SER A 153 16.18 -8.73 5.54
C SER A 153 16.54 -10.18 5.20
N ASN A 154 17.62 -10.33 4.42
CA ASN A 154 18.15 -11.63 4.07
C ASN A 154 19.20 -12.02 5.11
N LEU A 155 19.27 -13.32 5.43
CA LEU A 155 20.46 -13.87 6.06
C LEU A 155 21.64 -13.55 5.15
N THR A 156 22.61 -12.79 5.64
CA THR A 156 23.83 -12.60 4.90
C THR A 156 24.58 -13.93 4.87
N GLU A 157 24.94 -14.37 3.67
CA GLU A 157 25.77 -15.57 3.47
C GLU A 157 27.21 -15.37 4.01
N THR A 158 27.54 -14.16 4.50
CA THR A 158 28.91 -13.77 4.86
C THR A 158 29.50 -14.44 6.09
N ASP A 159 28.74 -15.20 6.90
CA ASP A 159 29.31 -15.90 8.07
C ASP A 159 29.27 -17.44 8.02
N TYR A 160 28.71 -18.08 6.98
CA TYR A 160 28.91 -19.53 6.85
C TYR A 160 30.39 -19.90 6.59
N ASN A 161 31.16 -18.93 6.05
CA ASN A 161 32.52 -19.16 5.57
C ASN A 161 33.62 -18.36 6.29
N GLN A 162 33.30 -17.57 7.34
CA GLN A 162 34.31 -16.82 8.10
C GLN A 162 34.36 -17.11 9.59
N ASP A 163 33.30 -17.66 10.21
CA ASP A 163 33.37 -18.15 11.60
C ASP A 163 32.43 -19.34 11.84
N PRO A 164 32.91 -20.57 12.12
CA PRO A 164 32.05 -21.75 12.33
C PRO A 164 31.17 -21.70 13.59
N ILE A 165 31.19 -20.59 14.33
CA ILE A 165 30.77 -20.50 15.74
C ILE A 165 29.80 -19.32 15.98
N ALA A 166 29.65 -18.38 15.05
CA ALA A 166 28.76 -17.24 15.24
C ALA A 166 27.29 -17.58 14.91
N PRO A 167 26.31 -17.11 15.71
CA PRO A 167 24.90 -17.28 15.38
C PRO A 167 24.57 -16.49 14.10
N PRO A 168 23.69 -17.02 13.24
CA PRO A 168 23.26 -16.32 12.03
C PRO A 168 22.56 -15.00 12.40
N GLN A 169 22.80 -13.92 11.68
CA GLN A 169 22.14 -12.63 11.93
C GLN A 169 21.37 -12.17 10.68
N CYS A 170 20.22 -11.53 10.88
CA CYS A 170 19.53 -10.81 9.80
C CYS A 170 20.24 -9.48 9.53
N ASN A 171 20.34 -9.07 8.27
CA ASN A 171 20.88 -7.76 7.90
C ASN A 171 19.74 -6.83 7.46
N PRO A 172 19.54 -5.66 8.09
CA PRO A 172 20.32 -5.07 9.18
C PRO A 172 19.91 -5.48 10.61
N VAL A 173 18.69 -6.00 10.81
CA VAL A 173 18.12 -6.37 12.12
C VAL A 173 17.11 -7.52 11.93
N ASP A 174 16.82 -8.27 12.99
CA ASP A 174 15.71 -9.23 13.05
C ASP A 174 14.38 -8.57 12.69
N ASP A 175 13.57 -9.29 11.92
CA ASP A 175 12.33 -8.81 11.33
C ASP A 175 11.25 -9.90 11.42
N PRO A 176 10.15 -9.68 12.17
CA PRO A 176 9.06 -10.66 12.30
C PRO A 176 8.28 -10.88 11.00
N GLY A 177 8.54 -10.05 9.98
CA GLY A 177 7.95 -10.08 8.66
C GLY A 177 6.56 -9.47 8.60
N ASP A 178 6.33 -8.70 7.54
CA ASP A 178 5.00 -8.24 7.18
C ASP A 178 4.12 -9.42 6.77
N PRO A 179 2.78 -9.30 6.89
CA PRO A 179 1.87 -10.28 6.33
C PRO A 179 2.18 -10.51 4.83
N GLY A 180 1.90 -11.69 4.31
CA GLY A 180 2.23 -12.04 2.92
C GLY A 180 3.73 -12.22 2.60
N ASN A 181 4.64 -11.74 3.44
CA ASN A 181 6.08 -12.00 3.26
C ASN A 181 6.47 -13.35 3.87
N PRO A 182 7.49 -14.02 3.29
CA PRO A 182 8.06 -15.21 3.90
C PRO A 182 8.84 -14.80 5.16
N VAL A 183 8.53 -15.44 6.28
CA VAL A 183 9.30 -15.37 7.52
C VAL A 183 10.10 -16.66 7.69
N ARG A 184 11.38 -16.52 7.97
CA ARG A 184 12.33 -17.61 8.21
C ARG A 184 12.78 -17.57 9.66
N ILE A 185 12.53 -18.66 10.38
CA ILE A 185 12.99 -18.88 11.75
C ILE A 185 14.20 -19.78 11.70
N THR A 186 15.32 -19.30 12.27
CA THR A 186 16.55 -20.08 12.42
C THR A 186 16.87 -20.24 13.89
N VAL A 187 16.97 -21.49 14.34
CA VAL A 187 17.32 -21.84 15.72
C VAL A 187 18.73 -22.38 15.73
N PHE A 188 19.60 -21.73 16.50
CA PHE A 188 20.98 -22.09 16.72
C PHE A 188 21.12 -22.66 18.14
N HIS A 189 21.76 -23.82 18.32
CA HIS A 189 21.95 -24.42 19.64
C HIS A 189 23.28 -25.14 19.80
N ASN A 190 23.99 -24.87 20.89
CA ASN A 190 25.22 -25.54 21.27
C ASN A 190 24.96 -26.71 22.22
N HIS A 191 24.86 -27.92 21.70
CA HIS A 191 24.60 -29.12 22.50
C HIS A 191 25.84 -29.56 23.30
N SER A 192 25.74 -29.64 24.62
CA SER A 192 26.84 -30.04 25.51
C SER A 192 27.13 -31.55 25.46
N LEU A 193 28.41 -31.91 25.28
CA LEU A 193 28.86 -33.30 25.23
C LEU A 193 29.25 -33.82 26.63
N ILE A 194 28.86 -35.06 26.98
CA ILE A 194 29.26 -35.73 28.23
C ILE A 194 30.71 -36.24 28.15
N ILE A 195 31.20 -36.53 26.94
CA ILE A 195 32.54 -37.09 26.74
C ILE A 195 33.57 -35.99 26.46
N PRO A 196 34.41 -35.59 27.44
CA PRO A 196 35.49 -34.61 27.20
C PRO A 196 36.66 -35.16 26.36
N PHE A 197 36.63 -36.44 25.99
CA PHE A 197 37.73 -37.10 25.24
C PHE A 197 37.76 -36.78 23.74
N LEU A 198 36.74 -36.10 23.19
CA LEU A 198 36.77 -35.62 21.79
C LEU A 198 37.68 -34.39 21.58
N GLY A 199 38.30 -33.88 22.66
CA GLY A 199 39.44 -32.97 22.60
C GLY A 199 39.23 -31.70 23.42
N PRO A 200 40.30 -31.06 23.91
CA PRO A 200 40.24 -29.84 24.75
C PRO A 200 39.77 -28.56 24.02
N GLY A 201 39.07 -28.69 22.88
CA GLY A 201 38.59 -27.56 22.08
C GLY A 201 37.16 -27.67 21.59
N TRP A 202 36.42 -28.75 21.89
CA TRP A 202 35.05 -28.97 21.39
C TRP A 202 34.09 -29.31 22.54
N PRO A 203 33.78 -28.34 23.42
CA PRO A 203 32.92 -28.57 24.59
C PRO A 203 31.43 -28.74 24.22
N HIS A 204 31.05 -28.39 23.00
CA HIS A 204 29.71 -28.50 22.46
C HIS A 204 29.74 -28.86 20.97
N ILE A 205 28.58 -29.27 20.43
CA ILE A 205 28.33 -29.37 18.99
C ILE A 205 27.16 -28.45 18.63
N THR A 206 27.38 -27.61 17.61
CA THR A 206 26.36 -26.68 17.13
C THR A 206 25.36 -27.39 16.23
N ILE A 207 24.09 -27.13 16.48
CA ILE A 207 22.96 -27.66 15.73
C ILE A 207 22.14 -26.47 15.25
N VAL A 208 21.80 -26.46 13.97
CA VAL A 208 20.98 -25.41 13.35
C VAL A 208 19.74 -26.04 12.76
N GLY A 209 18.57 -25.47 13.06
CA GLY A 209 17.29 -25.83 12.46
C GLY A 209 16.65 -24.60 11.84
N THR A 210 16.16 -24.72 10.62
CA THR A 210 15.54 -23.60 9.88
C THR A 210 14.18 -23.99 9.35
N ARG A 211 13.21 -23.08 9.48
CA ARG A 211 11.88 -23.21 8.87
C ARG A 211 11.45 -21.89 8.28
N GLU A 212 10.80 -21.97 7.12
CA GLU A 212 10.30 -20.81 6.38
C GLU A 212 8.84 -21.04 6.05
N MET A 213 8.02 -20.02 6.31
CA MET A 213 6.57 -20.03 6.09
C MET A 213 6.11 -18.60 5.73
N ILE A 214 4.92 -18.44 5.16
CA ILE A 214 4.39 -17.13 4.75
C ILE A 214 3.49 -16.59 5.86
N VAL A 215 3.69 -15.34 6.29
CA VAL A 215 2.85 -14.70 7.31
C VAL A 215 1.42 -14.54 6.80
N GLU A 216 0.46 -15.12 7.51
CA GLU A 216 -0.97 -15.14 7.19
C GLU A 216 -1.65 -13.79 7.52
N THR A 217 -2.61 -13.39 6.69
CA THR A 217 -3.34 -12.12 6.82
C THR A 217 -4.60 -12.20 7.69
N PHE A 218 -4.89 -13.34 8.32
CA PHE A 218 -6.20 -13.57 8.94
C PHE A 218 -6.48 -12.74 10.21
N ARG A 219 -5.46 -12.09 10.79
CA ARG A 219 -5.62 -11.19 11.96
C ARG A 219 -4.71 -9.96 11.96
N SER A 220 -3.86 -9.78 10.95
CA SER A 220 -2.99 -8.61 10.85
C SER A 220 -3.50 -7.66 9.77
N PRO A 221 -3.82 -6.40 10.09
CA PRO A 221 -4.35 -5.42 9.12
C PRO A 221 -3.30 -4.97 8.06
N ARG A 222 -2.11 -5.58 8.03
CA ARG A 222 -0.93 -5.03 7.39
C ARG A 222 -0.66 -5.48 5.94
N VAL A 223 -1.54 -6.23 5.26
CA VAL A 223 -1.36 -6.47 3.80
C VAL A 223 -2.62 -6.38 2.96
N MET A 224 -2.60 -5.38 2.08
CA MET A 224 -3.12 -5.45 0.71
C MET A 224 -2.17 -4.64 -0.20
N GLY A 225 -1.36 -5.30 -1.05
CA GLY A 225 -0.72 -4.56 -2.16
C GLY A 225 0.61 -5.03 -2.77
N ALA A 226 1.34 -6.00 -2.24
CA ALA A 226 2.58 -6.46 -2.88
C ALA A 226 2.31 -7.58 -3.92
N PRO A 227 2.91 -7.54 -5.13
CA PRO A 227 2.94 -8.72 -6.00
C PRO A 227 3.77 -9.82 -5.33
N MET A 228 3.31 -11.07 -5.40
CA MET A 228 4.14 -12.22 -5.02
C MET A 228 5.47 -12.14 -5.79
N PRO A 229 6.64 -12.30 -5.14
CA PRO A 229 7.89 -12.41 -5.86
C PRO A 229 7.81 -13.61 -6.80
N LEU A 230 8.16 -13.37 -8.06
CA LEU A 230 8.29 -14.40 -9.08
C LEU A 230 9.39 -15.37 -8.61
N LEU A 231 9.00 -16.50 -8.00
CA LEU A 231 9.93 -17.59 -7.75
C LEU A 231 10.38 -18.13 -9.12
N THR A 232 11.54 -17.70 -9.58
CA THR A 232 12.35 -18.51 -10.47
C THR A 232 12.52 -19.85 -9.77
N ALA A 233 11.93 -20.91 -10.32
CA ALA A 233 12.18 -22.27 -9.87
C ALA A 233 13.69 -22.54 -10.00
N THR A 234 14.43 -22.36 -8.92
CA THR A 234 15.79 -22.88 -8.81
C THR A 234 15.65 -24.40 -8.69
N LEU A 235 16.38 -25.09 -9.57
CA LEU A 235 16.41 -26.55 -9.69
C LEU A 235 16.49 -27.22 -8.30
N PRO A 236 15.76 -28.32 -8.05
CA PRO A 236 15.98 -29.10 -6.84
C PRO A 236 17.36 -29.75 -6.92
N ALA A 237 18.29 -29.29 -6.08
CA ALA A 237 19.55 -29.94 -5.77
C ALA A 237 19.61 -30.01 -4.23
N THR A 238 19.84 -31.12 -3.53
CA THR A 238 20.25 -32.48 -3.90
C THR A 238 19.87 -33.42 -2.73
N ASN A 239 19.54 -34.67 -3.05
CA ASN A 239 19.28 -35.84 -2.18
C ASN A 239 19.56 -35.71 -0.67
N THR A 240 18.51 -35.64 0.15
CA THR A 240 18.56 -36.16 1.53
C THR A 240 18.21 -37.66 1.47
N SER A 241 19.21 -38.52 1.66
CA SER A 241 19.00 -39.96 1.81
C SER A 241 18.14 -40.22 3.04
N THR A 242 16.94 -40.74 2.81
CA THR A 242 16.09 -41.32 3.85
C THR A 242 16.82 -42.49 4.51
N PRO A 243 16.99 -42.52 5.85
CA PRO A 243 17.47 -43.72 6.52
C PRO A 243 16.45 -44.84 6.40
N TYR A 244 16.97 -45.99 5.99
CA TYR A 244 16.33 -47.29 5.80
C TYR A 244 15.45 -47.66 7.00
N LEU A 245 14.17 -47.98 6.78
CA LEU A 245 13.33 -48.63 7.78
C LEU A 245 13.97 -49.98 8.14
N THR A 246 14.37 -50.12 9.39
CA THR A 246 14.86 -51.38 9.94
C THR A 246 13.65 -52.23 10.32
N GLU A 247 13.47 -53.37 9.65
CA GLU A 247 12.37 -54.30 9.94
C GLU A 247 12.42 -54.85 11.36
N THR A 248 11.24 -55.03 11.96
CA THR A 248 11.04 -55.98 13.07
C THR A 248 10.11 -57.11 12.61
N PRO A 249 10.36 -58.37 13.04
CA PRO A 249 9.79 -59.56 12.43
C PRO A 249 8.52 -60.07 13.11
N TRP A 250 7.82 -61.00 12.42
CA TRP A 250 6.60 -61.78 12.75
C TRP A 250 5.32 -61.25 12.10
N GLY A 251 4.62 -61.93 11.19
CA GLY A 251 4.67 -63.31 10.71
C GLY A 251 3.23 -63.79 10.44
N GLY A 252 2.89 -64.15 9.20
CA GLY A 252 1.66 -64.88 8.88
C GLY A 252 0.96 -64.52 7.56
N PHE A 253 1.32 -65.22 6.48
CA PHE A 253 0.61 -65.37 5.18
C PHE A 253 -0.83 -65.93 5.38
N PRO A 254 -1.83 -65.74 4.47
CA PRO A 254 -1.76 -66.17 3.05
C PRO A 254 -2.41 -65.29 1.96
N THR A 255 -1.68 -65.27 0.85
CA THR A 255 -2.06 -65.53 -0.56
C THR A 255 -3.17 -64.75 -1.28
N SER A 256 -2.77 -64.34 -2.48
CA SER A 256 -3.44 -63.58 -3.54
C SER A 256 -4.75 -64.15 -4.07
N THR A 257 -5.59 -63.26 -4.58
CA THR A 257 -6.49 -63.54 -5.71
C THR A 257 -6.55 -62.30 -6.60
N GLU A 258 -6.18 -62.49 -7.87
CA GLU A 258 -6.10 -61.47 -8.92
C GLU A 258 -7.48 -61.07 -9.49
N THR A 259 -7.63 -59.83 -9.94
CA THR A 259 -8.31 -59.46 -11.21
C THR A 259 -7.95 -58.01 -11.61
N PRO A 260 -8.06 -57.59 -12.89
CA PRO A 260 -6.96 -57.55 -13.86
C PRO A 260 -6.53 -56.13 -14.28
N LEU A 261 -5.32 -56.07 -14.81
CA LEU A 261 -4.70 -54.91 -15.46
C LEU A 261 -5.46 -54.48 -16.73
N PHE A 262 -5.84 -53.20 -16.79
CA PHE A 262 -5.95 -52.48 -18.06
C PHE A 262 -4.86 -51.41 -18.12
N ASN A 263 -3.96 -51.59 -19.09
CA ASN A 263 -3.01 -50.58 -19.51
C ASN A 263 -3.77 -49.40 -20.11
N THR A 264 -3.50 -48.19 -19.60
CA THR A 264 -3.65 -46.97 -20.38
C THR A 264 -2.46 -46.07 -20.07
N ASN A 265 -1.66 -45.84 -21.11
CA ASN A 265 -0.58 -44.87 -21.12
C ASN A 265 -1.12 -43.52 -20.64
N THR A 266 -0.58 -43.00 -19.54
CA THR A 266 -0.78 -41.63 -19.10
C THR A 266 -0.22 -40.68 -20.17
N PRO A 267 -1.03 -39.78 -20.75
CA PRO A 267 -0.54 -38.80 -21.70
C PRO A 267 0.35 -37.77 -21.00
N THR A 268 1.43 -37.44 -21.69
CA THR A 268 2.32 -36.30 -21.45
C THR A 268 1.50 -35.03 -21.17
N ILE A 269 1.82 -34.36 -20.07
CA ILE A 269 1.27 -33.05 -19.72
C ILE A 269 1.65 -32.08 -20.85
N THR A 270 0.67 -31.73 -21.67
CA THR A 270 0.78 -30.63 -22.63
C THR A 270 0.66 -29.35 -21.82
N GLN A 271 1.61 -28.42 -22.01
CA GLN A 271 1.50 -27.09 -21.41
C GLN A 271 0.20 -26.44 -21.88
N THR A 272 -0.71 -26.22 -20.93
CA THR A 272 -1.88 -25.38 -21.14
C THR A 272 -1.37 -23.94 -21.34
N PRO A 273 -1.69 -23.27 -22.46
CA PRO A 273 -1.35 -21.86 -22.61
C PRO A 273 -2.01 -21.07 -21.47
N SER A 274 -1.21 -20.19 -20.87
CA SER A 274 -1.66 -19.16 -19.93
C SER A 274 -2.89 -18.45 -20.51
N PRO A 275 -3.94 -18.17 -19.72
CA PRO A 275 -4.98 -17.26 -20.18
C PRO A 275 -4.32 -15.91 -20.47
N THR A 276 -4.26 -15.55 -21.74
CA THR A 276 -4.16 -14.15 -22.19
C THR A 276 -5.32 -13.39 -21.56
N PRO A 277 -5.13 -12.13 -21.09
CA PRO A 277 -6.23 -11.32 -20.56
C PRO A 277 -7.42 -11.38 -21.51
N THR A 278 -8.57 -11.80 -20.99
CA THR A 278 -9.80 -11.88 -21.78
C THR A 278 -10.17 -10.46 -22.18
N ILE A 279 -9.95 -10.14 -23.45
CA ILE A 279 -10.35 -8.88 -24.08
C ILE A 279 -11.86 -8.72 -23.82
N ASN A 280 -12.26 -7.57 -23.26
CA ASN A 280 -13.67 -7.16 -23.21
C ASN A 280 -14.26 -7.34 -24.62
N PRO A 281 -15.37 -8.08 -24.82
CA PRO A 281 -15.93 -8.30 -26.16
C PRO A 281 -16.25 -7.00 -26.91
N ALA A 282 -16.48 -5.88 -26.20
CA ALA A 282 -16.64 -4.54 -26.78
C ALA A 282 -15.33 -3.87 -27.26
N CYS A 283 -14.17 -4.46 -26.97
CA CYS A 283 -12.84 -4.03 -27.43
C CYS A 283 -12.28 -4.92 -28.55
N ILE A 284 -12.92 -6.04 -28.89
CA ILE A 284 -12.40 -6.95 -29.92
C ILE A 284 -12.49 -6.26 -31.29
N GLY A 285 -11.35 -5.82 -31.81
CA GLY A 285 -11.24 -5.07 -33.06
C GLY A 285 -10.86 -3.59 -32.86
N LEU A 286 -10.81 -3.09 -31.62
CA LEU A 286 -10.32 -1.74 -31.32
C LEU A 286 -8.85 -1.83 -30.88
N GLU A 287 -7.93 -1.26 -31.66
CA GLU A 287 -6.50 -1.39 -31.37
C GLU A 287 -5.67 -0.18 -31.84
N PHE A 288 -4.45 -0.09 -31.35
CA PHE A 288 -3.43 0.77 -31.94
C PHE A 288 -2.83 0.06 -33.15
N ALA A 289 -3.11 0.55 -34.36
CA ALA A 289 -2.74 -0.09 -35.62
C ALA A 289 -1.24 -0.03 -35.92
N ASN A 290 -0.50 0.86 -35.24
CA ASN A 290 0.94 1.03 -35.42
C ASN A 290 1.66 1.42 -34.11
N ASP A 291 2.98 1.59 -34.18
CA ASP A 291 3.77 2.24 -33.15
C ASP A 291 3.76 3.76 -33.35
N TRP A 292 4.21 4.50 -32.33
CA TRP A 292 4.41 5.94 -32.43
C TRP A 292 5.32 6.29 -33.62
N GLN A 293 4.91 7.30 -34.38
CA GLN A 293 5.65 7.82 -35.52
C GLN A 293 5.88 9.32 -35.35
N LEU A 294 7.09 9.75 -35.69
CA LEU A 294 7.46 11.16 -35.78
C LEU A 294 7.12 11.68 -37.19
N ILE A 295 6.25 12.69 -37.28
CA ILE A 295 5.77 13.21 -38.58
C ILE A 295 6.37 14.59 -38.92
N SER A 296 6.86 15.37 -37.95
CA SER A 296 7.52 16.65 -38.21
C SER A 296 8.63 16.94 -37.21
N ASN A 297 9.73 17.48 -37.75
CA ASN A 297 10.97 17.77 -37.04
C ASN A 297 11.41 19.24 -37.22
N GLY A 298 10.44 20.16 -37.37
CA GLY A 298 10.67 21.60 -37.52
C GLY A 298 10.42 22.36 -36.21
N ASP A 299 9.78 23.53 -36.29
CA ASP A 299 9.39 24.36 -35.12
C ASP A 299 8.36 23.67 -34.20
N GLU A 300 7.79 22.55 -34.65
CA GLU A 300 6.74 21.80 -33.94
C GLU A 300 7.05 20.30 -34.03
N LYS A 301 7.24 19.67 -32.86
CA LYS A 301 7.48 18.23 -32.72
C LYS A 301 6.14 17.52 -32.60
N LEU A 302 5.81 16.72 -33.62
CA LEU A 302 4.50 16.06 -33.76
C LEU A 302 4.66 14.54 -33.79
N LEU A 303 4.10 13.89 -32.78
CA LEU A 303 3.95 12.45 -32.68
C LEU A 303 2.56 12.00 -33.09
N THR A 304 2.48 10.86 -33.74
CA THR A 304 1.20 10.26 -34.11
C THR A 304 1.20 8.76 -33.89
N ILE A 305 0.03 8.23 -33.55
CA ILE A 305 -0.27 6.81 -33.55
C ILE A 305 -1.67 6.62 -34.16
N GLU A 306 -1.90 5.52 -34.85
CA GLU A 306 -3.17 5.19 -35.49
C GLU A 306 -4.00 4.30 -34.56
N VAL A 307 -5.28 4.60 -34.48
CA VAL A 307 -6.29 3.86 -33.71
C VAL A 307 -7.33 3.35 -34.70
N SER A 308 -7.40 2.03 -34.87
CA SER A 308 -8.35 1.36 -35.76
C SER A 308 -9.53 0.81 -34.99
N ASN A 309 -10.74 1.02 -35.51
CA ASN A 309 -11.97 0.40 -35.03
C ASN A 309 -12.49 -0.62 -36.05
N ASP A 310 -12.05 -1.86 -35.92
CA ASP A 310 -12.58 -3.02 -36.66
C ASP A 310 -13.68 -3.76 -35.85
N THR A 311 -14.26 -3.11 -34.84
CA THR A 311 -15.42 -3.65 -34.11
C THR A 311 -16.68 -3.58 -34.99
N ASP A 312 -17.77 -4.24 -34.56
CA ASP A 312 -19.05 -4.23 -35.27
C ASP A 312 -19.91 -2.97 -34.98
N ALA A 313 -19.43 -2.08 -34.12
CA ALA A 313 -20.15 -0.89 -33.69
C ALA A 313 -19.27 0.37 -33.69
N LYS A 314 -19.93 1.52 -33.81
CA LYS A 314 -19.29 2.82 -33.64
C LYS A 314 -18.90 3.01 -32.18
N VAL A 315 -17.69 3.51 -31.92
CA VAL A 315 -17.20 3.83 -30.56
C VAL A 315 -16.97 5.34 -30.42
N THR A 316 -17.07 5.87 -29.20
CA THR A 316 -16.85 7.30 -28.93
C THR A 316 -15.77 7.43 -27.86
N LEU A 317 -14.66 8.08 -28.20
CA LEU A 317 -13.57 8.43 -27.28
C LEU A 317 -14.10 9.39 -26.22
N ASP A 318 -13.95 9.02 -24.95
CA ASP A 318 -14.41 9.78 -23.80
C ASP A 318 -13.25 10.48 -23.08
N HIS A 319 -12.12 9.79 -22.94
CA HIS A 319 -10.95 10.25 -22.22
C HIS A 319 -9.67 9.65 -22.78
N ALA A 320 -8.60 10.44 -22.81
CA ALA A 320 -7.27 9.98 -23.18
C ALA A 320 -6.23 10.41 -22.14
N LEU A 321 -5.31 9.49 -21.83
CA LEU A 321 -4.07 9.76 -21.10
C LEU A 321 -2.91 9.52 -22.05
N PHE A 322 -2.00 10.48 -22.15
CA PHE A 322 -0.76 10.35 -22.89
C PHE A 322 0.41 10.25 -21.91
N LEU A 323 1.16 9.16 -21.99
CA LEU A 323 2.28 8.83 -21.10
C LEU A 323 3.59 9.20 -21.80
N TRP A 324 4.41 10.00 -21.15
CA TRP A 324 5.69 10.46 -21.68
C TRP A 324 6.75 10.64 -20.57
N GLU A 325 6.64 9.84 -19.50
CA GLU A 325 7.50 9.88 -18.31
C GLU A 325 8.96 9.54 -18.62
N ASN A 326 9.20 8.55 -19.49
CA ASN A 326 10.55 8.21 -19.93
C ASN A 326 11.14 9.35 -20.77
N TYR A 327 10.35 9.96 -21.65
CA TYR A 327 10.80 11.08 -22.46
C TYR A 327 11.08 12.34 -21.62
N SER A 328 10.22 12.68 -20.65
CA SER A 328 10.40 13.85 -19.77
C SER A 328 11.63 13.74 -18.87
N MET A 329 12.01 12.51 -18.50
CA MET A 329 13.24 12.22 -17.76
C MET A 329 14.51 12.57 -18.53
N TYR A 330 14.53 12.37 -19.86
CA TYR A 330 15.72 12.56 -20.69
C TYR A 330 15.78 13.93 -21.38
N VAL A 331 14.63 14.53 -21.70
CA VAL A 331 14.55 15.83 -22.37
C VAL A 331 13.73 16.79 -21.50
N PRO A 332 14.35 17.38 -20.45
CA PRO A 332 13.69 18.38 -19.62
C PRO A 332 13.27 19.60 -20.49
N TYR A 333 12.33 20.42 -20.00
CA TYR A 333 11.85 21.66 -20.67
C TYR A 333 10.89 21.48 -21.86
N GLN A 334 10.42 20.26 -22.14
CA GLN A 334 9.38 20.00 -23.13
C GLN A 334 8.00 20.02 -22.46
N ASN A 335 6.96 20.42 -23.19
CA ASN A 335 5.58 20.29 -22.75
C ASN A 335 4.69 19.79 -23.88
N VAL A 336 3.68 19.01 -23.53
CA VAL A 336 2.59 18.70 -24.44
C VAL A 336 1.73 19.96 -24.60
N LYS A 337 1.71 20.48 -25.82
CA LYS A 337 0.96 21.69 -26.17
C LYS A 337 -0.47 21.39 -26.57
N GLU A 338 -0.64 20.29 -27.28
CA GLU A 338 -1.88 19.96 -27.96
C GLU A 338 -1.97 18.46 -28.21
N ILE A 339 -3.16 17.90 -27.96
CA ILE A 339 -3.52 16.54 -28.39
C ILE A 339 -4.75 16.66 -29.29
N LYS A 340 -4.71 15.96 -30.42
CA LYS A 340 -5.81 15.85 -31.37
C LYS A 340 -6.16 14.38 -31.60
N PHE A 341 -7.45 14.13 -31.77
CA PHE A 341 -7.94 12.89 -32.35
C PHE A 341 -8.49 13.22 -33.73
N GLU A 342 -7.81 12.71 -34.75
CA GLU A 342 -7.89 13.17 -36.13
C GLU A 342 -7.75 14.71 -36.17
N ASP A 343 -8.78 15.43 -36.62
CA ASP A 343 -8.76 16.89 -36.72
C ASP A 343 -9.34 17.59 -35.48
N LYS A 344 -10.03 16.87 -34.59
CA LYS A 344 -10.61 17.43 -33.36
C LYS A 344 -9.51 17.59 -32.33
N LYS A 345 -9.39 18.81 -31.82
CA LYS A 345 -8.54 19.12 -30.66
C LYS A 345 -9.24 18.64 -29.39
N ILE A 346 -8.61 17.68 -28.70
CA ILE A 346 -9.11 17.10 -27.46
C ILE A 346 -8.32 17.59 -26.23
N PHE A 347 -7.14 18.18 -26.44
CA PHE A 347 -6.41 18.90 -25.40
C PHE A 347 -5.69 20.12 -26.00
N SER A 348 -5.69 21.22 -25.25
CA SER A 348 -4.85 22.38 -25.52
C SER A 348 -4.36 22.97 -24.21
N GLY A 349 -3.07 23.18 -24.10
CA GLY A 349 -2.46 23.71 -22.89
C GLY A 349 -0.94 23.73 -23.01
N HIS A 350 -0.27 23.81 -21.87
CA HIS A 350 1.15 23.53 -21.77
C HIS A 350 1.29 22.58 -20.59
N ASP A 351 1.34 21.29 -20.88
CA ASP A 351 1.51 20.28 -19.86
C ASP A 351 2.96 19.83 -19.80
N TYR A 352 3.63 20.17 -18.71
CA TYR A 352 5.04 19.90 -18.47
C TYR A 352 5.26 18.58 -17.72
N THR A 353 4.18 17.88 -17.34
CA THR A 353 4.25 16.63 -16.58
C THR A 353 3.52 15.50 -17.30
N SER A 354 4.03 14.28 -17.12
CA SER A 354 3.37 13.05 -17.57
C SER A 354 2.61 12.44 -16.39
N PRO A 355 1.41 11.85 -16.60
CA PRO A 355 0.67 11.77 -17.85
C PRO A 355 -0.06 13.07 -18.21
N THR A 356 -0.16 13.36 -19.51
CA THR A 356 -1.05 14.40 -20.00
C THR A 356 -2.47 13.87 -20.16
N SER A 357 -3.40 14.44 -19.40
CA SER A 357 -4.81 14.08 -19.41
C SER A 357 -5.62 15.06 -20.25
N THR A 358 -6.48 14.54 -21.12
CA THR A 358 -7.38 15.37 -21.92
C THR A 358 -8.61 15.86 -21.14
N GLY A 359 -8.82 15.36 -19.92
CA GLY A 359 -10.09 15.51 -19.19
C GLY A 359 -11.21 14.66 -19.79
N TRP A 360 -12.27 14.44 -19.00
CA TRP A 360 -13.43 13.62 -19.39
C TRP A 360 -14.37 14.36 -20.33
N GLY A 361 -15.06 13.63 -21.22
CA GLY A 361 -16.07 14.18 -22.10
C GLY A 361 -15.55 14.90 -23.34
N VAL A 362 -14.43 14.44 -23.91
CA VAL A 362 -13.91 14.97 -25.20
C VAL A 362 -14.74 14.52 -26.41
N TYR A 363 -15.54 13.47 -26.26
CA TYR A 363 -16.53 12.91 -27.19
C TYR A 363 -16.13 12.99 -28.66
N GLU A 364 -15.33 12.02 -29.11
CA GLU A 364 -14.99 11.86 -30.52
C GLU A 364 -15.31 10.48 -31.04
N ASP A 365 -16.09 10.45 -32.11
CA ASP A 365 -16.57 9.21 -32.70
C ASP A 365 -15.51 8.53 -33.57
N LEU A 366 -15.51 7.21 -33.59
CA LEU A 366 -14.74 6.37 -34.49
C LEU A 366 -15.68 5.31 -35.08
N ASP A 367 -16.01 5.45 -36.36
CA ASP A 367 -16.96 4.58 -37.06
C ASP A 367 -16.37 3.18 -37.32
N VAL A 368 -17.22 2.24 -37.74
CA VAL A 368 -16.84 0.85 -38.02
C VAL A 368 -15.93 0.76 -39.25
N ASN A 369 -14.82 0.02 -39.12
CA ASN A 369 -13.70 -0.05 -40.07
C ASN A 369 -13.06 1.31 -40.38
N GLU A 370 -13.10 2.25 -39.42
CA GLU A 370 -12.42 3.54 -39.52
C GLU A 370 -11.11 3.52 -38.72
N THR A 371 -10.08 4.13 -39.27
CA THR A 371 -8.82 4.40 -38.57
C THR A 371 -8.67 5.90 -38.40
N LYS A 372 -8.51 6.38 -37.17
CA LYS A 372 -8.18 7.77 -36.86
C LYS A 372 -6.80 7.88 -36.23
N THR A 373 -6.21 9.04 -36.39
CA THR A 373 -4.86 9.35 -35.90
C THR A 373 -4.94 10.10 -34.57
N PHE A 374 -4.31 9.56 -33.55
CA PHE A 374 -4.07 10.24 -32.29
C PHE A 374 -2.75 11.02 -32.41
N ARG A 375 -2.84 12.35 -32.39
CA ARG A 375 -1.72 13.27 -32.67
C ARG A 375 -1.35 14.06 -31.43
N VAL A 376 -0.09 14.00 -31.01
CA VAL A 376 0.43 14.74 -29.86
C VAL A 376 1.50 15.71 -30.33
N LYS A 377 1.34 16.96 -29.96
CA LYS A 377 2.26 18.04 -30.31
C LYS A 377 2.96 18.55 -29.07
N PHE A 378 4.28 18.56 -29.11
CA PHE A 378 5.11 19.19 -28.09
C PHE A 378 5.44 20.65 -28.48
N ASP A 379 5.50 21.54 -27.47
CA ASP A 379 6.05 22.88 -27.62
C ASP A 379 7.55 22.86 -27.33
N VAL A 380 8.34 23.52 -28.17
CA VAL A 380 9.80 23.39 -28.12
C VAL A 380 10.46 24.76 -28.11
N LYS A 381 11.39 24.94 -27.17
CA LYS A 381 12.40 26.02 -27.20
C LYS A 381 13.76 25.56 -27.75
N ASP A 382 14.04 24.27 -27.70
CA ASP A 382 15.30 23.65 -28.14
C ASP A 382 15.14 22.73 -29.37
N GLY A 383 15.33 23.30 -30.57
CA GLY A 383 15.72 22.61 -31.82
C GLY A 383 14.91 21.39 -32.31
N PRO A 384 15.29 20.82 -33.46
CA PRO A 384 14.71 19.57 -33.99
C PRO A 384 15.12 18.34 -33.17
N TRP A 385 14.25 17.34 -33.05
CA TRP A 385 14.55 15.99 -32.54
C TRP A 385 15.60 15.26 -33.38
N SER A 386 16.61 14.68 -32.75
CA SER A 386 17.50 13.70 -33.38
C SER A 386 16.95 12.28 -33.23
N GLU A 387 17.39 11.34 -34.07
CA GLU A 387 17.08 9.90 -33.95
C GLU A 387 17.56 9.29 -32.62
N THR A 388 18.37 10.02 -31.85
CA THR A 388 18.81 9.65 -30.50
C THR A 388 17.94 10.24 -29.39
N ASP A 389 17.03 11.19 -29.67
CA ASP A 389 16.20 11.86 -28.65
C ASP A 389 14.84 11.18 -28.46
N TYR A 390 14.36 10.47 -29.47
CA TYR A 390 13.04 9.85 -29.52
C TYR A 390 13.17 8.35 -29.83
N GLN A 391 12.57 7.50 -29.00
CA GLN A 391 12.21 6.13 -29.37
C GLN A 391 10.69 5.92 -29.22
N PRO A 392 10.04 5.14 -30.10
CA PRO A 392 8.61 4.86 -29.97
C PRO A 392 8.20 4.29 -28.61
N GLY A 393 9.08 3.54 -27.95
CA GLY A 393 8.85 2.99 -26.61
C GLY A 393 8.90 4.03 -25.48
N ASP A 394 9.41 5.24 -25.70
CA ASP A 394 9.45 6.31 -24.68
C ASP A 394 8.05 6.89 -24.38
N PHE A 395 7.04 6.53 -25.18
CA PHE A 395 5.69 7.09 -25.14
C PHE A 395 4.62 6.01 -25.07
N GLY A 396 3.58 6.28 -24.29
CA GLY A 396 2.40 5.44 -24.15
C GLY A 396 1.11 6.24 -24.28
N ALA A 397 0.00 5.54 -24.42
CA ALA A 397 -1.33 6.14 -24.40
C ALA A 397 -2.35 5.16 -23.83
N ILE A 398 -3.30 5.69 -23.06
CA ILE A 398 -4.47 4.97 -22.58
C ILE A 398 -5.69 5.70 -23.11
N LEU A 399 -6.49 5.03 -23.93
CA LEU A 399 -7.72 5.60 -24.50
C LEU A 399 -8.93 4.88 -23.91
N THR A 400 -9.83 5.66 -23.31
CA THR A 400 -11.09 5.19 -22.73
C THR A 400 -12.25 5.64 -23.60
N PHE A 401 -13.10 4.69 -23.99
CA PHE A 401 -14.26 4.92 -24.82
C PHE A 401 -15.55 4.82 -23.98
N MET A 402 -16.61 5.51 -24.42
CA MET A 402 -17.91 5.57 -23.72
C MET A 402 -18.58 4.20 -23.55
N ASN A 403 -18.22 3.21 -24.36
CA ASN A 403 -18.69 1.83 -24.24
C ASN A 403 -17.92 1.03 -23.17
N GLY A 404 -17.05 1.69 -22.38
CA GLY A 404 -16.22 1.07 -21.35
C GLY A 404 -14.99 0.36 -21.90
N CYS A 405 -14.71 0.45 -23.20
CA CYS A 405 -13.48 -0.10 -23.77
C CYS A 405 -12.28 0.77 -23.38
N VAL A 406 -11.19 0.12 -22.94
CA VAL A 406 -9.91 0.76 -22.68
C VAL A 406 -8.85 0.04 -23.50
N ILE A 407 -8.15 0.79 -24.35
CA ILE A 407 -6.98 0.27 -25.08
C ILE A 407 -5.73 0.99 -24.58
N GLU A 408 -4.65 0.23 -24.46
CA GLU A 408 -3.40 0.71 -23.87
C GLU A 408 -2.23 0.45 -24.81
N LYS A 409 -1.42 1.49 -24.99
CA LYS A 409 -0.08 1.42 -25.54
C LYS A 409 0.89 1.66 -24.39
N PRO A 410 1.56 0.61 -23.88
CA PRO A 410 2.45 0.78 -22.72
C PRO A 410 3.73 1.52 -23.12
N VAL A 411 4.31 2.23 -22.14
CA VAL A 411 5.69 2.71 -22.23
C VAL A 411 6.62 1.49 -22.13
N THR A 412 7.59 1.39 -23.03
CA THR A 412 8.56 0.29 -23.03
C THR A 412 9.90 0.80 -22.52
N ILE A 413 10.44 0.17 -21.46
CA ILE A 413 11.76 0.51 -20.94
C ILE A 413 12.81 -0.02 -21.93
N HIS A 414 13.61 0.90 -22.47
CA HIS A 414 14.75 0.56 -23.29
C HIS A 414 16.04 0.96 -22.55
N ASP A 415 17.04 0.08 -22.61
CA ASP A 415 18.42 0.41 -22.20
C ASP A 415 18.99 1.40 -23.21
N ARG A 416 18.67 2.69 -23.07
CA ARG A 416 19.38 3.74 -23.80
C ARG A 416 20.83 3.72 -23.29
N PRO A 417 21.85 3.70 -24.16
CA PRO A 417 23.24 3.69 -23.72
C PRO A 417 23.43 4.81 -22.71
N THR A 418 23.74 4.42 -21.48
CA THR A 418 23.92 5.33 -20.36
C THR A 418 24.92 6.37 -20.83
N VAL A 419 24.50 7.63 -20.90
CA VAL A 419 25.46 8.72 -20.98
C VAL A 419 26.29 8.52 -19.73
N THR A 420 27.52 8.03 -19.92
CA THR A 420 28.49 7.93 -18.84
C THR A 420 28.52 9.32 -18.22
N PRO A 421 28.36 9.47 -16.89
CA PRO A 421 28.37 10.78 -16.27
C PRO A 421 29.61 11.49 -16.78
N THR A 422 29.42 12.51 -17.60
CA THR A 422 30.53 13.38 -17.97
C THR A 422 31.05 13.88 -16.62
N PRO A 423 32.33 13.68 -16.30
CA PRO A 423 32.91 14.15 -15.05
C PRO A 423 32.48 15.60 -14.84
N GLN A 424 32.03 15.93 -13.63
CA GLN A 424 31.80 17.30 -13.18
C GLN A 424 32.93 18.16 -13.74
N GLY A 425 32.59 19.02 -14.71
CA GLY A 425 33.58 19.75 -15.49
C GLY A 425 34.49 20.53 -14.55
N ALA A 426 35.76 20.65 -14.91
CA ALA A 426 36.82 21.33 -14.15
C ALA A 426 36.56 22.83 -13.83
N GLU A 427 35.35 23.35 -14.09
CA GLU A 427 34.98 24.77 -14.03
C GLU A 427 34.03 25.14 -12.87
N CYS A 428 33.56 24.18 -12.06
CA CYS A 428 32.84 24.48 -10.81
C CYS A 428 33.75 24.59 -9.58
N THR A 429 35.06 24.42 -9.71
CA THR A 429 36.00 24.52 -8.59
C THR A 429 36.03 25.95 -8.04
N GLY A 430 35.35 26.15 -6.91
CA GLY A 430 35.26 27.44 -6.21
C GLY A 430 33.84 28.02 -6.11
N ILE A 431 32.83 27.47 -6.79
CA ILE A 431 31.42 27.85 -6.57
C ILE A 431 30.73 26.75 -5.76
N GLU A 432 30.21 27.08 -4.58
CA GLU A 432 29.62 26.08 -3.68
C GLU A 432 28.47 26.64 -2.83
N TYR A 433 27.59 25.75 -2.36
CA TYR A 433 26.61 26.08 -1.32
C TYR A 433 27.30 26.09 0.05
N VAL A 434 27.12 27.16 0.81
CA VAL A 434 27.80 27.36 2.11
C VAL A 434 26.99 26.77 3.27
N ASN A 435 25.69 26.61 3.08
CA ASN A 435 24.75 26.05 4.06
C ASN A 435 23.72 25.14 3.35
N ASP A 436 22.92 24.45 4.17
CA ASP A 436 21.70 23.81 3.70
C ASP A 436 20.53 24.79 3.71
N TRP A 437 19.37 24.38 3.19
CA TRP A 437 18.16 25.20 3.23
C TRP A 437 17.80 25.60 4.66
N GLN A 438 17.54 26.89 4.85
CA GLN A 438 17.15 27.48 6.12
C GLN A 438 15.77 28.12 6.01
N LEU A 439 14.93 27.89 7.03
CA LEU A 439 13.67 28.60 7.19
C LEU A 439 13.91 29.96 7.85
N ILE A 440 13.52 31.02 7.15
CA ILE A 440 13.47 32.39 7.67
C ILE A 440 11.99 32.77 7.81
N SER A 441 11.28 32.12 8.73
CA SER A 441 9.87 32.43 9.01
C SER A 441 9.74 33.61 9.99
N ASN A 442 8.96 34.63 9.61
CA ASN A 442 8.42 35.63 10.54
C ASN A 442 6.88 35.55 10.49
N ASP A 443 6.18 36.09 11.49
CA ASP A 443 4.70 36.04 11.66
C ASP A 443 3.85 36.40 10.41
N ASN A 444 4.45 36.97 9.34
CA ASN A 444 3.76 37.36 8.10
C ASN A 444 4.41 36.83 6.80
N GLU A 445 5.59 36.18 6.82
CA GLU A 445 6.28 35.74 5.59
C GLU A 445 7.00 34.39 5.76
N LYS A 446 6.70 33.45 4.84
CA LYS A 446 7.31 32.11 4.74
C LYS A 446 8.44 32.15 3.71
N LEU A 447 9.70 32.17 4.17
CA LEU A 447 10.89 32.35 3.33
C LEU A 447 11.87 31.18 3.53
N LEU A 448 12.36 30.61 2.44
CA LEU A 448 13.46 29.65 2.42
C LEU A 448 14.70 30.31 1.84
N SER A 449 15.87 30.04 2.42
CA SER A 449 17.14 30.56 1.94
C SER A 449 18.23 29.51 1.87
N ILE A 450 19.09 29.63 0.86
CA ILE A 450 20.35 28.89 0.75
C ILE A 450 21.42 29.84 0.19
N ASP A 451 22.63 29.79 0.73
CA ASP A 451 23.74 30.69 0.40
C ASP A 451 24.73 30.04 -0.56
N VAL A 452 25.17 30.82 -1.54
CA VAL A 452 26.09 30.41 -2.60
C VAL A 452 27.31 31.31 -2.57
N MET A 453 28.51 30.73 -2.47
CA MET A 453 29.79 31.44 -2.50
C MET A 453 30.51 31.22 -3.82
N ASN A 454 31.19 32.27 -4.31
CA ASN A 454 32.14 32.19 -5.42
C ASN A 454 33.57 32.48 -4.92
N SER A 455 34.49 31.55 -5.14
CA SER A 455 35.92 31.62 -4.82
C SER A 455 36.79 31.23 -6.04
N THR A 456 36.24 31.35 -7.25
CA THR A 456 36.91 30.95 -8.52
C THR A 456 38.04 31.89 -8.95
N GLY A 457 38.24 33.02 -8.27
CA GLY A 457 39.20 34.06 -8.64
C GLY A 457 38.68 35.03 -9.72
N SER A 458 37.41 34.92 -10.14
CA SER A 458 36.77 35.80 -11.14
C SER A 458 35.27 35.96 -10.87
N ASP A 459 34.67 37.04 -11.38
CA ASP A 459 33.23 37.27 -11.27
C ASP A 459 32.48 36.31 -12.22
N VAL A 460 31.37 35.73 -11.74
CA VAL A 460 30.48 34.86 -12.52
C VAL A 460 29.07 35.44 -12.53
N LYS A 461 28.25 35.05 -13.50
CA LYS A 461 26.86 35.50 -13.60
C LYS A 461 25.91 34.32 -13.54
N LEU A 462 24.92 34.41 -12.66
CA LEU A 462 23.78 33.50 -12.67
C LEU A 462 22.98 33.75 -13.95
N MET A 463 22.78 32.69 -14.73
CA MET A 463 22.07 32.67 -16.01
C MET A 463 20.68 32.05 -15.88
N ASP A 464 20.55 30.99 -15.06
CA ASP A 464 19.28 30.36 -14.75
C ASP A 464 19.26 29.76 -13.34
N ALA A 465 18.06 29.62 -12.80
CA ALA A 465 17.78 28.88 -11.59
C ALA A 465 16.51 28.03 -11.74
N VAL A 466 16.57 26.82 -11.21
CA VAL A 466 15.42 25.90 -11.12
C VAL A 466 15.27 25.48 -9.67
N PHE A 467 14.10 25.70 -9.08
CA PHE A 467 13.80 25.37 -7.69
C PHE A 467 12.84 24.18 -7.62
N TYR A 468 13.26 23.11 -6.95
CA TYR A 468 12.52 21.87 -6.78
C TYR A 468 11.92 21.83 -5.37
N TRP A 469 10.62 21.57 -5.27
CA TRP A 469 9.84 21.58 -4.03
C TRP A 469 8.67 20.58 -4.07
N GLY A 470 8.71 19.58 -4.98
CA GLY A 470 7.62 18.63 -5.19
C GLY A 470 7.36 17.70 -4.00
N ASN A 471 8.41 17.36 -3.23
CA ASN A 471 8.24 16.62 -1.97
C ASN A 471 7.47 17.44 -0.94
N PHE A 472 7.67 18.76 -0.92
CA PHE A 472 6.97 19.67 -0.02
C PHE A 472 5.52 19.91 -0.46
N ASP A 473 5.24 20.06 -1.77
CA ASP A 473 3.87 20.17 -2.31
C ASP A 473 3.01 18.94 -1.96
N ALA A 474 3.62 17.74 -1.96
CA ALA A 474 2.95 16.52 -1.53
C ALA A 474 2.56 16.49 -0.04
N VAL A 475 3.24 17.29 0.80
CA VAL A 475 3.01 17.37 2.26
C VAL A 475 2.14 18.56 2.65
N SER A 476 2.24 19.67 1.92
CA SER A 476 1.42 20.87 2.09
C SER A 476 0.86 21.32 0.73
N PRO A 477 -0.15 20.58 0.20
CA PRO A 477 -0.82 20.98 -1.02
C PRO A 477 -1.46 22.36 -0.80
N TRP A 478 -1.59 23.16 -1.86
CA TRP A 478 -2.13 24.53 -1.87
C TRP A 478 -1.14 25.66 -1.51
N GLN A 479 0.15 25.36 -1.32
CA GLN A 479 1.23 26.37 -1.28
C GLN A 479 1.60 26.83 -2.70
N ALA A 480 2.18 28.02 -2.81
CA ALA A 480 2.68 28.53 -4.08
C ALA A 480 3.97 29.30 -3.89
N VAL A 481 4.96 29.06 -4.73
CA VAL A 481 6.12 29.93 -4.83
C VAL A 481 5.63 31.27 -5.37
N LYS A 482 5.73 32.31 -4.55
CA LYS A 482 5.26 33.66 -4.86
C LYS A 482 6.36 34.53 -5.46
N GLU A 483 7.60 34.31 -5.02
CA GLU A 483 8.74 35.14 -5.41
C GLU A 483 10.06 34.39 -5.18
N ILE A 484 11.00 34.54 -6.13
CA ILE A 484 12.39 34.06 -6.02
C ILE A 484 13.31 35.27 -6.16
N LYS A 485 14.32 35.37 -5.28
CA LYS A 485 15.36 36.41 -5.28
C LYS A 485 16.75 35.80 -5.22
N PHE A 486 17.71 36.54 -5.74
CA PHE A 486 19.13 36.29 -5.51
C PHE A 486 19.74 37.53 -4.86
N ASP A 487 20.07 37.38 -3.58
CA ASP A 487 20.29 38.45 -2.62
C ASP A 487 19.09 39.43 -2.61
N LYS A 488 19.31 40.70 -2.95
CA LYS A 488 18.26 41.73 -2.97
C LYS A 488 17.50 41.77 -4.29
N ASP A 489 18.02 41.12 -5.33
CA ASP A 489 17.50 41.24 -6.68
C ASP A 489 16.40 40.21 -6.93
N LYS A 490 15.23 40.69 -7.32
CA LYS A 490 14.12 39.83 -7.74
C LYS A 490 14.43 39.16 -9.08
N ILE A 491 14.21 37.85 -9.13
CA ILE A 491 14.37 37.01 -10.32
C ILE A 491 12.98 36.65 -10.85
N LEU A 492 12.12 36.05 -10.01
CA LEU A 492 10.77 35.65 -10.37
C LEU A 492 9.73 36.26 -9.41
N GLY A 493 8.56 36.63 -9.93
CA GLY A 493 7.49 37.29 -9.17
C GLY A 493 6.10 36.82 -9.51
N VAL A 494 5.97 35.57 -9.93
CA VAL A 494 4.71 34.94 -10.34
C VAL A 494 4.35 33.91 -9.29
N LYS A 495 3.06 33.67 -9.10
CA LYS A 495 2.58 32.55 -8.28
C LYS A 495 2.71 31.28 -9.10
N ASP A 496 3.57 30.39 -8.63
CA ASP A 496 3.77 29.07 -9.20
C ASP A 496 3.28 28.03 -8.20
N TYR A 497 2.28 27.25 -8.60
CA TYR A 497 1.69 26.19 -7.79
C TYR A 497 2.33 24.84 -8.10
N ASP A 498 3.20 24.78 -9.11
CA ASP A 498 3.75 23.54 -9.61
C ASP A 498 5.26 23.48 -9.32
N SER A 499 5.74 22.26 -9.10
CA SER A 499 7.15 21.98 -8.93
C SER A 499 7.71 21.20 -10.12
N PRO A 500 8.92 21.52 -10.61
CA PRO A 500 9.80 22.61 -10.17
C PRO A 500 9.42 23.98 -10.73
N THR A 501 9.81 25.03 -9.99
CA THR A 501 9.65 26.43 -10.40
C THR A 501 10.86 26.91 -11.21
N TYR A 502 10.60 27.42 -12.42
CA TYR A 502 11.62 27.88 -13.37
C TYR A 502 11.76 29.40 -13.40
N THR A 503 12.99 29.92 -13.39
CA THR A 503 13.22 31.38 -13.50
C THR A 503 13.28 31.91 -14.92
N GLY A 504 13.51 31.06 -15.92
CA GLY A 504 13.35 31.40 -17.34
C GLY A 504 14.63 31.80 -18.07
N GLY A 505 15.81 31.51 -17.51
CA GLY A 505 17.09 31.44 -18.25
C GLY A 505 17.66 32.74 -18.79
N ASN A 506 17.24 33.90 -18.28
CA ASN A 506 17.80 35.21 -18.65
C ASN A 506 18.28 36.00 -17.43
N GLU A 507 18.68 35.28 -16.39
CA GLU A 507 19.28 35.91 -15.24
C GLU A 507 20.64 36.49 -15.68
N ASN A 508 20.94 37.71 -15.24
CA ASN A 508 22.20 38.38 -15.55
C ASN A 508 22.68 39.03 -14.26
N ARG A 509 22.76 38.21 -13.21
CA ARG A 509 23.07 38.65 -11.85
C ARG A 509 24.49 38.22 -11.52
N THR A 510 25.36 39.19 -11.28
CA THR A 510 26.77 38.92 -10.97
C THR A 510 26.94 38.45 -9.52
N LEU A 511 27.71 37.38 -9.34
CA LEU A 511 28.27 36.89 -8.10
C LEU A 511 29.79 37.10 -8.16
N LYS A 512 30.29 38.10 -7.41
CA LYS A 512 31.69 38.50 -7.47
C LYS A 512 32.61 37.45 -6.85
N ASN A 513 33.89 37.52 -7.19
CA ASN A 513 34.88 36.71 -6.48
C ASN A 513 34.91 37.05 -4.97
N ASP A 514 35.03 36.02 -4.13
CA ASP A 514 34.97 36.05 -2.66
C ASP A 514 33.67 36.66 -2.10
N GLU A 515 32.57 36.61 -2.87
CA GLU A 515 31.24 37.05 -2.46
C GLU A 515 30.34 35.84 -2.16
N THR A 516 29.47 36.00 -1.16
CA THR A 516 28.38 35.06 -0.85
C THR A 516 27.06 35.77 -1.09
N LYS A 517 26.14 35.14 -1.83
CA LYS A 517 24.79 35.64 -2.05
C LYS A 517 23.75 34.59 -1.65
N THR A 518 22.61 35.08 -1.16
CA THR A 518 21.51 34.23 -0.72
C THR A 518 20.51 34.01 -1.84
N PHE A 519 20.26 32.76 -2.23
CA PHE A 519 19.10 32.38 -3.03
C PHE A 519 17.89 32.25 -2.11
N LEU A 520 16.86 33.06 -2.34
CA LEU A 520 15.72 33.19 -1.44
C LEU A 520 14.41 32.90 -2.18
N VAL A 521 13.60 32.02 -1.60
CA VAL A 521 12.29 31.62 -2.11
C VAL A 521 11.21 32.01 -1.12
N LYS A 522 10.15 32.67 -1.59
CA LYS A 522 9.02 33.10 -0.78
C LYS A 522 7.77 32.33 -1.17
N PHE A 523 7.08 31.75 -0.20
CA PHE A 523 5.79 31.09 -0.39
C PHE A 523 4.60 32.01 -0.07
N GLU A 524 3.45 31.74 -0.67
CA GLU A 524 2.18 32.39 -0.36
C GLU A 524 1.49 31.79 0.88
N VAL A 525 1.03 32.64 1.79
CA VAL A 525 0.39 32.24 3.06
C VAL A 525 -1.09 31.90 2.83
N LYS A 526 -1.44 30.60 2.84
CA LYS A 526 -2.84 30.14 3.01
C LYS A 526 -3.08 29.46 4.36
N ASP A 527 -2.09 28.74 4.87
CA ASP A 527 -2.09 28.15 6.23
C ASP A 527 -1.33 29.03 7.22
N GLY A 528 -1.52 28.79 8.52
CA GLY A 528 -0.83 29.47 9.64
C GLY A 528 0.72 29.43 9.57
N PRO A 529 1.44 30.02 10.54
CA PRO A 529 2.91 30.13 10.51
C PRO A 529 3.58 28.75 10.44
N TRP A 530 4.70 28.64 9.70
CA TRP A 530 5.54 27.41 9.66
C TRP A 530 6.48 27.38 10.87
N GLU A 531 6.55 26.26 11.57
CA GLU A 531 7.56 26.01 12.61
C GLU A 531 8.72 25.15 12.06
N ASN A 532 9.88 25.16 12.72
CA ASN A 532 11.08 24.43 12.27
C ASN A 532 10.90 22.90 12.16
N THR A 533 9.79 22.35 12.65
CA THR A 533 9.41 20.92 12.57
C THR A 533 8.60 20.57 11.31
N ASP A 534 8.10 21.55 10.57
CA ASP A 534 7.28 21.35 9.35
C ASP A 534 8.12 21.21 8.07
N PHE A 535 9.44 21.35 8.22
CA PHE A 535 10.39 21.52 7.14
C PHE A 535 11.59 20.60 7.39
N THR A 536 12.00 19.83 6.38
CA THR A 536 13.35 19.27 6.33
C THR A 536 14.12 19.89 5.15
N PRO A 537 15.42 20.20 5.30
CA PRO A 537 16.22 20.72 4.18
C PRO A 537 16.21 19.83 2.94
N GLY A 538 15.93 18.53 3.12
CA GLY A 538 15.86 17.55 2.05
C GLY A 538 14.62 17.62 1.15
N ASP A 539 13.55 18.30 1.59
CA ASP A 539 12.31 18.46 0.81
C ASP A 539 12.49 19.39 -0.40
N PHE A 540 13.62 20.10 -0.47
CA PHE A 540 13.88 21.16 -1.45
C PHE A 540 15.20 20.95 -2.18
N GLY A 541 15.19 21.22 -3.48
CA GLY A 541 16.36 21.19 -4.35
C GLY A 541 16.51 22.48 -5.13
N VAL A 542 17.71 22.77 -5.60
CA VAL A 542 17.95 23.90 -6.50
C VAL A 542 19.07 23.58 -7.48
N ARG A 543 18.88 23.99 -8.73
CA ARG A 543 19.94 24.05 -9.75
C ARG A 543 20.22 25.50 -10.09
N LEU A 544 21.48 25.90 -10.06
CA LEU A 544 21.94 27.23 -10.49
C LEU A 544 22.93 27.07 -11.64
N GLU A 545 22.69 27.78 -12.74
CA GLU A 545 23.56 27.76 -13.92
C GLU A 545 24.26 29.10 -14.08
N PHE A 546 25.57 29.07 -14.30
CA PHE A 546 26.41 30.25 -14.42
C PHE A 546 26.99 30.41 -15.83
N ASP A 547 27.35 31.65 -16.20
CA ASP A 547 27.89 32.01 -17.52
C ASP A 547 29.26 31.40 -17.85
N ASN A 548 29.98 30.96 -16.82
CA ASN A 548 31.21 30.17 -16.96
C ASN A 548 30.94 28.67 -17.20
N GLY A 549 29.70 28.26 -17.43
CA GLY A 549 29.32 26.87 -17.67
C GLY A 549 29.25 26.00 -16.41
N CYS A 550 29.42 26.56 -15.21
CA CYS A 550 29.19 25.82 -13.98
C CYS A 550 27.68 25.62 -13.74
N SER A 551 27.28 24.38 -13.51
CA SER A 551 25.93 24.02 -13.04
C SER A 551 26.05 23.45 -11.64
N LEU A 552 25.65 24.24 -10.64
CA LEU A 552 25.66 23.85 -9.24
C LEU A 552 24.29 23.25 -8.90
N PHE A 553 24.29 22.02 -8.38
CA PHE A 553 23.06 21.28 -8.10
C PHE A 553 23.00 20.82 -6.64
N LYS A 554 21.98 21.27 -5.92
CA LYS A 554 21.54 20.72 -4.64
C LYS A 554 20.32 19.83 -4.93
N PRO A 555 20.45 18.50 -4.87
CA PRO A 555 19.32 17.61 -5.11
C PRO A 555 18.29 17.72 -3.98
N VAL A 556 17.03 17.40 -4.29
CA VAL A 556 16.06 16.98 -3.28
C VAL A 556 16.59 15.67 -2.70
N THR A 557 16.78 15.60 -1.39
CA THR A 557 17.14 14.34 -0.73
C THR A 557 15.88 13.72 -0.19
N VAL A 558 15.43 12.65 -0.84
CA VAL A 558 14.35 11.82 -0.33
C VAL A 558 14.82 11.22 0.99
N THR A 559 14.44 11.83 2.11
CA THR A 559 14.24 11.07 3.34
C THR A 559 12.91 10.36 3.17
N ASP A 560 12.92 9.02 3.27
CA ASP A 560 11.74 8.18 3.11
C ASP A 560 10.62 8.64 4.06
N ARG A 561 9.72 9.48 3.54
CA ARG A 561 8.34 9.54 3.99
C ARG A 561 7.62 8.39 3.28
N PRO A 562 6.93 7.50 4.01
CA PRO A 562 6.19 6.43 3.37
C PRO A 562 5.11 7.04 2.47
N THR A 563 5.25 6.80 1.16
CA THR A 563 4.29 7.19 0.14
C THR A 563 3.12 6.20 0.17
N VAL A 564 1.90 6.72 0.25
CA VAL A 564 0.66 5.94 0.28
C VAL A 564 0.49 5.18 -1.04
N THR A 565 0.44 3.86 -0.98
CA THR A 565 0.07 3.02 -2.13
C THR A 565 -1.46 3.07 -2.31
N PRO A 566 -2.00 3.32 -3.52
CA PRO A 566 -3.43 3.32 -3.76
C PRO A 566 -4.04 1.92 -3.55
N THR A 567 -5.16 1.88 -2.86
CA THR A 567 -5.93 0.69 -2.46
C THR A 567 -6.41 -0.14 -3.68
N PRO A 568 -6.12 -1.45 -3.78
CA PRO A 568 -6.81 -2.35 -4.70
C PRO A 568 -8.23 -2.71 -4.17
N PRO A 569 -9.22 -2.92 -5.05
CA PRO A 569 -10.61 -3.16 -4.63
C PRO A 569 -10.79 -4.56 -4.03
N ILE A 570 -11.47 -4.59 -2.88
CA ILE A 570 -12.11 -5.77 -2.29
C ILE A 570 -13.01 -6.42 -3.37
N GLN A 571 -13.01 -7.74 -3.50
CA GLN A 571 -14.07 -8.46 -4.23
C GLN A 571 -15.16 -8.84 -3.22
N PRO A 572 -16.28 -8.11 -3.18
CA PRO A 572 -17.33 -8.43 -2.24
C PRO A 572 -18.30 -9.47 -2.83
N GLY A 573 -18.94 -10.22 -1.94
CA GLY A 573 -19.91 -11.26 -2.28
C GLY A 573 -21.30 -10.70 -2.62
N PRO A 574 -22.33 -11.58 -2.70
CA PRO A 574 -23.72 -11.20 -3.06
C PRO A 574 -24.39 -10.26 -2.04
N GLU A 575 -23.78 -10.09 -0.86
CA GLU A 575 -24.13 -9.09 0.14
C GLU A 575 -22.82 -8.44 0.62
N GLY A 576 -22.86 -7.14 0.94
CA GLY A 576 -21.66 -6.43 1.36
C GLY A 576 -21.94 -5.08 1.99
N VAL A 577 -20.94 -4.57 2.71
CA VAL A 577 -20.93 -3.25 3.32
C VAL A 577 -19.59 -2.58 3.03
N ILE A 578 -19.62 -1.34 2.55
CA ILE A 578 -18.43 -0.49 2.36
C ILE A 578 -18.68 0.82 3.10
N TRP A 579 -17.71 1.21 3.93
CA TRP A 579 -17.70 2.51 4.58
C TRP A 579 -16.90 3.51 3.75
N TYR A 580 -17.38 4.73 3.70
CA TYR A 580 -16.79 5.87 3.02
C TYR A 580 -16.52 6.98 4.03
N TYR A 581 -15.38 7.63 3.93
CA TYR A 581 -14.96 8.72 4.83
C TYR A 581 -14.56 9.96 4.03
N GLY A 582 -14.92 11.14 4.54
CA GLY A 582 -14.52 12.42 3.96
C GLY A 582 -13.01 12.62 4.05
N TYR A 583 -12.36 12.95 2.94
CA TYR A 583 -10.91 13.22 2.93
C TYR A 583 -10.55 14.51 3.67
N MET A 584 -11.43 15.50 3.61
CA MET A 584 -11.23 16.84 4.16
C MET A 584 -11.90 17.01 5.52
N ASN A 585 -12.72 16.05 5.95
CA ASN A 585 -13.56 16.18 7.14
C ASN A 585 -13.83 14.82 7.82
N THR A 586 -13.26 14.63 9.01
CA THR A 586 -13.41 13.40 9.79
C THR A 586 -14.81 13.20 10.36
N TYR A 587 -15.67 14.22 10.28
CA TYR A 587 -17.08 14.15 10.67
C TYR A 587 -17.99 13.67 9.52
N VAL A 588 -17.47 13.49 8.32
CA VAL A 588 -18.26 12.99 7.19
C VAL A 588 -17.94 11.52 6.95
N TRP A 589 -18.98 10.70 7.01
CA TRP A 589 -18.93 9.32 6.58
C TRP A 589 -20.22 8.92 5.87
N ALA A 590 -20.12 7.93 5.00
CA ALA A 590 -21.26 7.27 4.39
C ALA A 590 -21.08 5.76 4.49
N LYS A 591 -22.16 5.01 4.66
CA LYS A 591 -22.19 3.56 4.69
C LYS A 591 -22.99 3.06 3.49
N VAL A 592 -22.37 2.28 2.62
CA VAL A 592 -23.04 1.63 1.48
C VAL A 592 -23.22 0.17 1.81
N GLU A 593 -24.46 -0.30 1.83
CA GLU A 593 -24.81 -1.69 2.12
C GLU A 593 -25.61 -2.24 0.95
N TRP A 594 -25.43 -3.51 0.61
CA TRP A 594 -26.26 -4.14 -0.41
C TRP A 594 -26.49 -5.61 -0.14
N HIS A 595 -27.57 -6.12 -0.69
CA HIS A 595 -27.92 -7.53 -0.65
C HIS A 595 -28.67 -7.95 -1.91
N THR A 596 -28.64 -9.25 -2.18
CA THR A 596 -29.42 -9.86 -3.26
C THR A 596 -30.74 -10.38 -2.69
N ASN A 597 -31.86 -9.92 -3.25
CA ASN A 597 -33.20 -10.34 -2.86
C ASN A 597 -33.51 -11.77 -3.32
N PRO A 598 -34.50 -12.45 -2.72
CA PRO A 598 -34.91 -13.79 -3.13
C PRO A 598 -35.36 -13.92 -4.58
N ASP A 599 -35.80 -12.81 -5.19
CA ASP A 599 -36.19 -12.73 -6.61
C ASP A 599 -35.01 -12.45 -7.56
N GLY A 600 -33.81 -12.27 -7.01
CA GLY A 600 -32.58 -11.99 -7.74
C GLY A 600 -32.25 -10.49 -7.86
N SER A 601 -33.16 -9.58 -7.54
CA SER A 601 -32.89 -8.14 -7.60
C SER A 601 -31.85 -7.71 -6.55
N ILE A 602 -31.15 -6.62 -6.81
CA ILE A 602 -30.08 -6.11 -5.94
C ILE A 602 -30.56 -4.84 -5.26
N THR A 603 -30.67 -4.84 -3.93
CA THR A 603 -31.01 -3.65 -3.14
C THR A 603 -29.75 -3.08 -2.52
N THR A 604 -29.49 -1.80 -2.81
CA THR A 604 -28.36 -1.03 -2.27
C THR A 604 -28.87 0.17 -1.47
N ARG A 605 -28.36 0.34 -0.25
CA ARG A 605 -28.63 1.45 0.65
C ARG A 605 -27.37 2.26 0.92
N VAL A 606 -27.47 3.59 0.86
CA VAL A 606 -26.42 4.52 1.30
C VAL A 606 -26.93 5.33 2.46
N THR A 607 -26.20 5.35 3.58
CA THR A 607 -26.53 6.12 4.78
C THR A 607 -25.44 7.12 5.10
N PHE A 608 -25.78 8.39 5.27
CA PHE A 608 -24.84 9.45 5.63
C PHE A 608 -24.70 9.61 7.14
N SER A 609 -23.57 10.17 7.57
CA SER A 609 -23.37 10.57 8.96
C SER A 609 -24.29 11.73 9.34
N ARG A 610 -24.88 11.66 10.54
CA ARG A 610 -25.71 12.76 11.10
C ARG A 610 -24.91 14.04 11.40
N THR A 611 -23.59 13.91 11.41
CA THR A 611 -22.63 15.01 11.50
C THR A 611 -22.38 15.69 10.15
N PHE A 612 -22.75 15.06 9.04
CA PHE A 612 -22.78 15.66 7.70
C PHE A 612 -24.15 16.24 7.37
N VAL A 613 -25.21 15.43 7.50
CA VAL A 613 -26.61 15.81 7.24
C VAL A 613 -27.56 14.87 8.00
N ASP A 614 -28.71 15.39 8.44
CA ASP A 614 -29.74 14.61 9.14
C ASP A 614 -31.16 15.06 8.75
N ASN A 615 -32.17 14.30 9.19
CA ASN A 615 -33.58 14.64 9.00
C ASN A 615 -34.15 15.53 10.12
N THR A 616 -33.37 16.45 10.69
CA THR A 616 -33.86 17.45 11.65
C THR A 616 -33.99 18.82 10.99
N TYR A 617 -35.16 19.46 11.09
CA TYR A 617 -35.40 20.76 10.45
C TYR A 617 -36.44 21.59 11.21
N GLY A 618 -36.51 22.88 10.88
CA GLY A 618 -37.37 23.86 11.55
C GLY A 618 -36.86 24.19 12.95
N GLU A 619 -37.78 24.35 13.90
CA GLU A 619 -37.46 24.64 15.30
C GLU A 619 -36.69 23.52 16.00
N ASN A 620 -36.77 22.30 15.47
CA ASN A 620 -36.15 21.09 16.03
C ASN A 620 -34.85 20.70 15.32
N ALA A 621 -34.28 21.58 14.49
CA ALA A 621 -33.00 21.37 13.82
C ALA A 621 -31.84 21.27 14.84
N ILE A 622 -31.03 20.22 14.76
CA ILE A 622 -29.91 19.97 15.69
C ILE A 622 -28.56 20.21 15.01
N GLY A 623 -27.74 21.08 15.61
CA GLY A 623 -26.34 21.25 15.20
C GLY A 623 -26.15 21.93 13.84
N TRP A 624 -27.12 22.74 13.40
CA TRP A 624 -27.11 23.44 12.12
C TRP A 624 -26.58 24.89 12.25
N PRO A 625 -25.44 25.25 11.62
CA PRO A 625 -24.80 26.56 11.81
C PRO A 625 -25.62 27.78 11.40
N SER A 626 -26.57 27.63 10.47
CA SER A 626 -27.40 28.73 9.94
C SER A 626 -28.89 28.40 9.92
N GLY A 627 -29.32 27.45 10.77
CA GLY A 627 -30.64 26.84 10.69
C GLY A 627 -30.74 25.82 9.55
N HIS A 628 -31.83 25.06 9.53
CA HIS A 628 -32.12 24.06 8.51
C HIS A 628 -33.63 23.89 8.39
N THR A 629 -34.13 23.93 7.17
CA THR A 629 -35.56 23.90 6.85
C THR A 629 -35.90 22.66 6.02
N PHE A 630 -37.16 22.29 5.97
CA PHE A 630 -37.60 21.19 5.09
C PHE A 630 -37.21 21.41 3.62
N GLY A 631 -37.22 22.68 3.18
CA GLY A 631 -36.85 23.06 1.81
C GLY A 631 -35.42 22.67 1.44
N ASP A 632 -34.52 22.69 2.42
CA ASP A 632 -33.11 22.40 2.26
C ASP A 632 -32.83 20.92 1.98
N LEU A 633 -33.68 20.01 2.46
CA LEU A 633 -33.61 18.58 2.14
C LEU A 633 -34.34 18.22 0.85
N SER A 634 -35.32 19.04 0.44
CA SER A 634 -36.17 18.79 -0.73
C SER A 634 -35.62 19.34 -2.04
N GLY A 635 -34.43 19.94 -2.02
CA GLY A 635 -33.81 20.51 -3.22
C GLY A 635 -32.30 20.39 -3.20
N SER A 636 -31.73 19.84 -4.27
CA SER A 636 -30.31 19.63 -4.52
C SER A 636 -29.67 18.45 -3.80
N ASP A 637 -30.31 17.84 -2.80
CA ASP A 637 -29.74 16.70 -2.06
C ASP A 637 -29.81 15.41 -2.87
N HIS A 638 -28.64 14.80 -3.10
CA HIS A 638 -28.52 13.60 -3.91
C HIS A 638 -27.28 12.77 -3.56
N VAL A 639 -27.31 11.53 -4.04
CA VAL A 639 -26.15 10.63 -4.06
C VAL A 639 -25.92 10.13 -5.48
N ARG A 640 -24.66 9.92 -5.88
CA ARG A 640 -24.32 9.23 -7.14
C ARG A 640 -23.63 7.90 -6.86
N ILE A 641 -24.14 6.83 -7.48
CA ILE A 641 -23.65 5.47 -7.29
C ILE A 641 -23.42 4.82 -8.66
N ALA A 642 -22.23 4.24 -8.83
CA ALA A 642 -21.86 3.42 -9.98
C ALA A 642 -21.87 1.95 -9.57
N PHE A 643 -22.69 1.12 -10.21
CA PHE A 643 -22.80 -0.32 -9.98
C PHE A 643 -21.90 -1.07 -10.94
N LYS A 644 -21.02 -1.89 -10.37
CA LYS A 644 -19.99 -2.65 -11.06
C LYS A 644 -20.42 -4.10 -11.24
N GLY A 645 -20.09 -4.70 -12.38
CA GLY A 645 -20.19 -6.15 -12.61
C GLY A 645 -19.04 -6.91 -11.95
N MET A 646 -19.09 -8.26 -11.99
CA MET A 646 -17.97 -9.11 -11.50
C MET A 646 -16.65 -8.88 -12.26
N ASP A 647 -16.72 -8.35 -13.47
CA ASP A 647 -15.58 -7.92 -14.31
C ASP A 647 -15.04 -6.51 -13.94
N ARG A 648 -15.64 -5.84 -12.95
CA ARG A 648 -15.35 -4.47 -12.49
C ARG A 648 -15.72 -3.35 -13.47
N ALA A 649 -16.37 -3.66 -14.60
CA ALA A 649 -16.92 -2.64 -15.49
C ALA A 649 -18.16 -1.99 -14.86
N THR A 650 -18.44 -0.72 -15.19
CA THR A 650 -19.70 -0.08 -14.77
C THR A 650 -20.80 -0.53 -15.70
N TYR A 651 -21.89 -1.08 -15.16
CA TYR A 651 -23.08 -1.44 -15.94
C TYR A 651 -24.23 -0.45 -15.70
N PHE A 652 -24.24 0.20 -14.54
CA PHE A 652 -25.26 1.17 -14.17
C PHE A 652 -24.61 2.32 -13.40
N ASP A 653 -24.93 3.57 -13.72
CA ASP A 653 -24.44 4.76 -13.01
C ASP A 653 -25.55 5.80 -12.97
N ALA A 654 -25.95 6.21 -11.77
CA ALA A 654 -27.02 7.18 -11.60
C ALA A 654 -26.84 8.08 -10.39
N LYS A 655 -27.41 9.29 -10.51
CA LYS A 655 -27.76 10.20 -9.41
C LYS A 655 -29.18 9.91 -8.94
N PHE A 656 -29.37 10.01 -7.63
CA PHE A 656 -30.59 9.59 -6.96
C PHE A 656 -31.19 10.79 -6.25
N ASP A 657 -32.44 11.09 -6.58
CA ASP A 657 -33.24 12.11 -5.91
C ASP A 657 -33.54 11.72 -4.46
N TYR A 658 -33.26 12.61 -3.51
CA TYR A 658 -33.60 12.35 -2.11
C TYR A 658 -35.11 12.40 -1.90
N ILE A 659 -35.76 13.48 -2.34
CA ILE A 659 -37.19 13.71 -2.17
C ILE A 659 -37.64 14.87 -3.07
N THR A 660 -38.61 14.62 -3.95
CA THR A 660 -39.17 15.63 -4.84
C THR A 660 -40.70 15.65 -4.81
N GLY A 661 -41.25 16.87 -4.78
CA GLY A 661 -42.65 17.18 -5.08
C GLY A 661 -43.66 16.68 -4.04
N ALA A 662 -44.81 17.35 -3.95
CA ALA A 662 -45.90 16.99 -3.04
C ALA A 662 -47.18 16.67 -3.80
N GLY A 663 -47.54 15.39 -3.87
CA GLY A 663 -48.88 14.92 -4.24
C GLY A 663 -49.75 14.69 -2.99
N THR A 664 -50.38 13.52 -2.87
CA THR A 664 -50.98 13.05 -1.60
C THR A 664 -49.91 12.73 -0.53
N CYS A 665 -48.67 12.50 -0.97
CA CYS A 665 -47.45 12.47 -0.19
C CYS A 665 -46.22 12.81 -1.08
N TYR A 666 -45.05 12.92 -0.49
CA TYR A 666 -43.76 13.09 -1.18
C TYR A 666 -43.25 11.77 -1.76
N SER A 667 -42.29 11.83 -2.69
CA SER A 667 -41.64 10.66 -3.29
C SER A 667 -40.19 10.95 -3.62
N SER A 668 -39.33 9.92 -3.60
CA SER A 668 -38.06 9.97 -4.31
C SER A 668 -38.35 9.66 -5.78
N LEU A 669 -38.01 10.56 -6.69
CA LEU A 669 -38.17 10.35 -8.13
C LEU A 669 -37.02 9.51 -8.74
N GLY A 670 -36.20 8.90 -7.88
CA GLY A 670 -35.17 7.96 -8.25
C GLY A 670 -34.14 8.58 -9.19
N VAL A 671 -33.94 7.94 -10.34
CA VAL A 671 -32.92 8.33 -11.34
C VAL A 671 -33.47 9.16 -12.51
N THR A 672 -34.77 9.49 -12.48
CA THR A 672 -35.48 10.06 -13.65
C THR A 672 -36.13 11.43 -13.42
N GLY A 673 -36.18 11.90 -12.18
CA GLY A 673 -36.77 13.19 -11.83
C GLY A 673 -36.13 13.79 -10.59
N GLY A 674 -36.49 15.03 -10.26
CA GLY A 674 -35.83 15.76 -9.17
C GLY A 674 -34.36 16.02 -9.50
N ASP A 675 -33.49 15.69 -8.54
CA ASP A 675 -32.03 15.70 -8.72
C ASP A 675 -31.48 14.37 -9.31
N GLY A 676 -32.38 13.42 -9.56
CA GLY A 676 -32.10 12.13 -10.15
C GLY A 676 -31.68 12.21 -11.61
N LYS A 677 -30.63 11.47 -11.99
CA LYS A 677 -30.17 11.37 -13.38
C LYS A 677 -29.46 10.05 -13.66
N LEU A 678 -29.93 9.32 -14.67
CA LEU A 678 -29.23 8.16 -15.21
C LEU A 678 -28.10 8.60 -16.16
N TYR A 679 -26.89 8.10 -15.93
CA TYR A 679 -25.71 8.31 -16.77
C TYR A 679 -25.39 7.09 -17.63
N LEU A 680 -25.62 5.89 -17.10
CA LEU A 680 -25.41 4.61 -17.76
C LEU A 680 -26.42 3.58 -17.22
N GLY A 681 -26.96 2.72 -18.09
CA GLY A 681 -27.97 1.70 -17.76
C GLY A 681 -29.32 1.95 -18.43
N ASP A 682 -30.33 1.14 -18.11
CA ASP A 682 -31.73 1.35 -18.51
C ASP A 682 -32.59 1.70 -17.28
N VAL A 683 -33.47 2.69 -17.44
CA VAL A 683 -34.45 3.06 -16.40
C VAL A 683 -35.38 1.88 -16.07
N ALA A 684 -35.64 0.99 -17.03
CA ALA A 684 -36.47 -0.19 -16.83
C ALA A 684 -35.91 -1.16 -15.78
N ASP A 685 -34.59 -1.14 -15.56
CA ASP A 685 -33.93 -1.98 -14.55
C ASP A 685 -34.07 -1.41 -13.14
N VAL A 686 -34.55 -0.16 -12.97
CA VAL A 686 -34.82 0.43 -11.66
C VAL A 686 -36.19 -0.01 -11.18
N LEU A 687 -36.20 -0.97 -10.26
CA LEU A 687 -37.42 -1.57 -9.74
C LEU A 687 -38.06 -0.73 -8.62
N GLU A 688 -37.24 -0.16 -7.75
CA GLU A 688 -37.71 0.63 -6.61
C GLU A 688 -36.68 1.66 -6.15
N THR A 689 -37.14 2.82 -5.67
CA THR A 689 -36.31 3.85 -5.03
C THR A 689 -36.99 4.39 -3.77
N ARG A 690 -36.23 4.49 -2.68
CA ARG A 690 -36.71 4.93 -1.36
C ARG A 690 -35.72 5.88 -0.72
N SER A 691 -36.19 6.69 0.21
CA SER A 691 -35.36 7.54 1.05
C SER A 691 -35.94 7.68 2.44
N SER A 692 -35.08 7.91 3.44
CA SER A 692 -35.48 8.08 4.83
C SER A 692 -36.59 9.11 5.02
N LEU A 693 -36.51 10.25 4.34
CA LEU A 693 -37.50 11.31 4.53
C LEU A 693 -38.85 10.97 3.91
N VAL A 694 -38.86 10.24 2.78
CA VAL A 694 -40.11 9.72 2.20
C VAL A 694 -40.74 8.69 3.12
N GLU A 695 -39.96 7.76 3.69
CA GLU A 695 -40.48 6.80 4.67
C GLU A 695 -41.07 7.49 5.89
N ASN A 696 -40.36 8.47 6.46
CA ASN A 696 -40.81 9.25 7.60
C ASN A 696 -42.16 9.97 7.35
N LEU A 697 -42.31 10.62 6.19
CA LEU A 697 -43.50 11.40 5.87
C LEU A 697 -44.67 10.54 5.39
N CYS A 698 -44.39 9.49 4.61
CA CYS A 698 -45.40 8.79 3.81
C CYS A 698 -45.74 7.40 4.31
N VAL A 699 -44.77 6.67 4.86
CA VAL A 699 -44.98 5.31 5.39
C VAL A 699 -45.31 5.38 6.88
N LEU A 700 -44.52 6.14 7.64
CA LEU A 700 -44.76 6.38 9.06
C LEU A 700 -45.91 7.38 9.30
N GLY A 701 -46.17 8.25 8.32
CA GLY A 701 -47.32 9.16 8.31
C GLY A 701 -47.12 10.45 9.11
N CYS A 702 -45.90 10.77 9.51
CA CYS A 702 -45.56 11.97 10.26
C CYS A 702 -45.39 13.17 9.31
N LYS A 703 -46.52 13.72 8.83
CA LYS A 703 -46.58 14.73 7.76
C LYS A 703 -46.19 16.15 8.21
N GLU A 704 -45.07 16.29 8.91
CA GLU A 704 -44.62 17.56 9.47
C GLU A 704 -43.60 18.21 8.53
N THR A 705 -44.03 19.11 7.65
CA THR A 705 -43.14 19.82 6.71
C THR A 705 -42.61 21.15 7.23
N SER A 706 -43.00 21.54 8.45
CA SER A 706 -42.53 22.78 9.08
C SER A 706 -41.43 22.54 10.10
N ASN A 707 -41.60 21.52 10.96
CA ASN A 707 -40.63 21.11 11.96
C ASN A 707 -40.52 19.59 11.94
N SER A 708 -39.32 19.03 11.98
CA SER A 708 -39.17 17.60 12.26
C SER A 708 -39.64 17.29 13.69
N PRO A 709 -39.95 16.04 14.06
CA PRO A 709 -40.29 15.69 15.45
C PRO A 709 -39.19 16.11 16.44
N PRO A 710 -39.56 16.61 17.63
CA PRO A 710 -38.58 17.09 18.62
C PRO A 710 -37.71 15.95 19.12
N THR A 711 -36.42 16.23 19.27
CA THR A 711 -35.39 15.30 19.74
C THR A 711 -34.25 16.06 20.44
N ASP A 712 -33.38 15.33 21.13
CA ASP A 712 -32.15 15.85 21.73
C ASP A 712 -30.91 15.54 20.87
N GLU A 713 -29.73 15.99 21.32
CA GLU A 713 -28.43 15.79 20.64
C GLU A 713 -28.06 14.32 20.44
N ASN A 714 -28.69 13.39 21.17
CA ASN A 714 -28.49 11.94 21.02
C ASN A 714 -29.50 11.31 20.06
N TYR A 715 -30.38 12.12 19.46
CA TYR A 715 -31.48 11.69 18.59
C TYR A 715 -32.48 10.77 19.29
N THR A 716 -32.76 11.04 20.57
CA THR A 716 -33.75 10.27 21.34
C THR A 716 -35.11 10.27 20.62
N PRO A 717 -35.73 9.09 20.38
CA PRO A 717 -36.99 8.99 19.65
C PRO A 717 -38.09 9.89 20.22
N SER A 718 -38.74 10.66 19.35
CA SER A 718 -39.82 11.56 19.72
C SER A 718 -41.10 10.81 20.10
N ALA A 719 -41.80 11.26 21.15
CA ALA A 719 -43.12 10.71 21.48
C ALA A 719 -44.19 11.01 20.41
N GLU A 720 -44.00 12.08 19.63
CA GLU A 720 -44.92 12.49 18.56
C GLU A 720 -44.80 11.58 17.34
N CYS A 721 -43.59 11.07 17.08
CA CYS A 721 -43.29 10.19 15.97
C CYS A 721 -42.14 9.21 16.34
N PRO A 722 -42.43 8.14 17.10
CA PRO A 722 -41.39 7.27 17.68
C PRO A 722 -40.54 6.49 16.67
N GLY A 723 -40.99 6.39 15.42
CA GLY A 723 -40.29 5.69 14.35
C GLY A 723 -39.48 6.61 13.42
N TRP A 724 -39.38 7.90 13.73
CA TRP A 724 -38.71 8.86 12.83
C TRP A 724 -37.22 8.51 12.69
N ASP A 725 -36.78 8.26 11.46
CA ASP A 725 -35.37 8.01 11.18
C ASP A 725 -34.65 9.33 10.94
N TYR A 726 -33.73 9.66 11.86
CA TYR A 726 -32.93 10.87 11.79
C TYR A 726 -31.73 10.74 10.84
N TYR A 727 -31.39 9.53 10.41
CA TYR A 727 -30.36 9.34 9.39
C TYR A 727 -30.89 9.74 8.01
N VAL A 728 -30.03 10.34 7.20
CA VAL A 728 -30.28 10.51 5.76
C VAL A 728 -29.77 9.26 5.05
N TRP A 729 -30.69 8.53 4.43
CA TRP A 729 -30.34 7.39 3.59
C TRP A 729 -31.15 7.35 2.29
N TYR A 730 -30.51 6.76 1.28
CA TYR A 730 -31.03 6.49 -0.05
C TYR A 730 -31.03 4.97 -0.26
N GLU A 731 -32.06 4.42 -0.88
CA GLU A 731 -32.12 3.00 -1.21
C GLU A 731 -32.67 2.82 -2.62
N MET A 732 -32.06 1.92 -3.39
CA MET A 732 -32.53 1.55 -4.72
C MET A 732 -32.41 0.04 -4.92
N THR A 733 -33.41 -0.50 -5.61
CA THR A 733 -33.45 -1.89 -6.04
C THR A 733 -33.33 -1.95 -7.55
N LEU A 734 -32.34 -2.70 -8.04
CA LEU A 734 -32.07 -2.93 -9.46
C LEU A 734 -32.40 -4.37 -9.85
N ASP A 735 -32.88 -4.58 -11.07
CA ASP A 735 -32.96 -5.91 -11.67
C ASP A 735 -31.55 -6.47 -11.90
N ALA A 736 -31.33 -7.74 -11.53
CA ALA A 736 -30.05 -8.40 -11.78
C ALA A 736 -29.78 -8.60 -13.27
N SER A 737 -30.80 -8.57 -14.13
CA SER A 737 -30.63 -8.63 -15.58
C SER A 737 -29.76 -7.50 -16.12
N ALA A 738 -29.69 -6.36 -15.42
CA ALA A 738 -28.82 -5.23 -15.77
C ALA A 738 -27.32 -5.60 -15.79
N PHE A 739 -26.95 -6.72 -15.16
CA PHE A 739 -25.57 -7.17 -15.04
C PHE A 739 -25.30 -8.48 -15.79
N GLU A 740 -26.28 -9.05 -16.49
CA GLU A 740 -26.06 -10.28 -17.27
C GLU A 740 -25.19 -10.04 -18.51
N PRO A 741 -24.33 -11.00 -18.89
CA PRO A 741 -24.13 -12.33 -18.29
C PRO A 741 -23.10 -12.37 -17.15
N VAL A 742 -22.46 -11.24 -16.84
CA VAL A 742 -21.29 -11.16 -15.94
C VAL A 742 -21.69 -11.28 -14.47
N GLY A 743 -22.92 -10.89 -14.14
CA GLY A 743 -23.43 -10.85 -12.78
C GLY A 743 -23.00 -9.59 -12.04
N PHE A 744 -23.79 -9.24 -11.02
CA PHE A 744 -23.52 -8.09 -10.16
C PHE A 744 -22.23 -8.27 -9.36
N GLY A 745 -21.40 -7.23 -9.28
CA GLY A 745 -20.19 -7.16 -8.48
C GLY A 745 -20.41 -6.36 -7.21
N TYR A 746 -20.45 -5.03 -7.31
CA TYR A 746 -20.61 -4.15 -6.15
C TYR A 746 -21.06 -2.73 -6.51
N PRO A 747 -21.68 -1.99 -5.56
CA PRO A 747 -21.95 -0.58 -5.73
C PRO A 747 -20.74 0.27 -5.28
N LEU A 748 -20.42 1.31 -6.05
CA LEU A 748 -19.36 2.27 -5.75
C LEU A 748 -19.99 3.65 -5.57
N LEU A 749 -19.87 4.23 -4.38
CA LEU A 749 -20.24 5.61 -4.11
C LEU A 749 -19.27 6.55 -4.82
N THR A 750 -19.78 7.44 -5.67
CA THR A 750 -18.97 8.34 -6.50
C THR A 750 -19.17 9.82 -6.15
N GLU A 751 -20.31 10.17 -5.55
CA GLU A 751 -20.61 11.55 -5.16
C GLU A 751 -21.58 11.54 -3.98
N ILE A 752 -21.33 12.40 -2.99
CA ILE A 752 -22.29 12.76 -1.93
C ILE A 752 -22.57 14.26 -1.98
N HIS A 753 -23.83 14.63 -1.79
CA HIS A 753 -24.24 16.03 -1.80
C HIS A 753 -25.35 16.29 -0.77
N ALA A 754 -25.17 17.32 0.05
CA ALA A 754 -26.15 17.84 1.00
C ALA A 754 -26.05 19.38 1.06
N SER A 755 -27.11 20.11 0.73
CA SER A 755 -27.09 21.57 0.57
C SER A 755 -28.21 22.26 1.35
N PRO A 756 -27.94 22.79 2.56
CA PRO A 756 -26.65 22.92 3.20
C PRO A 756 -26.22 21.62 3.90
N SER A 757 -24.91 21.48 4.09
CA SER A 757 -24.33 20.50 5.00
C SER A 757 -24.04 21.12 6.37
N LYS A 758 -23.98 20.30 7.42
CA LYS A 758 -23.54 20.74 8.75
C LYS A 758 -22.07 21.13 8.81
N THR A 759 -21.29 20.66 7.84
CA THR A 759 -19.85 20.84 7.76
C THR A 759 -19.43 22.11 7.01
N GLY A 760 -20.38 22.80 6.37
CA GLY A 760 -20.11 23.99 5.57
C GLY A 760 -19.58 23.70 4.16
N MET A 761 -19.42 22.42 3.79
CA MET A 761 -19.07 21.98 2.43
C MET A 761 -20.14 21.03 1.91
N ASN A 762 -20.98 21.51 0.99
CA ASN A 762 -22.17 20.78 0.53
C ASN A 762 -21.85 19.54 -0.32
N SER A 763 -20.63 19.44 -0.83
CA SER A 763 -20.12 18.24 -1.48
C SER A 763 -18.75 17.96 -0.92
N GLU A 764 -18.57 16.78 -0.38
CA GLU A 764 -17.31 16.36 0.19
C GLU A 764 -16.76 15.16 -0.57
N PRO A 765 -15.46 15.17 -0.91
CA PRO A 765 -14.84 14.02 -1.52
C PRO A 765 -14.76 12.91 -0.46
N VAL A 766 -15.27 11.73 -0.80
CA VAL A 766 -15.29 10.55 0.08
C VAL A 766 -14.58 9.37 -0.55
N GLY A 767 -13.87 8.59 0.27
CA GLY A 767 -13.15 7.40 -0.16
C GLY A 767 -13.49 6.18 0.68
N PRO A 768 -13.39 4.95 0.13
CA PRO A 768 -13.64 3.74 0.88
C PRO A 768 -12.60 3.57 2.01
N GLY A 769 -13.02 3.14 3.19
CA GLY A 769 -12.15 2.90 4.34
C GLY A 769 -12.74 1.91 5.35
N ALA A 770 -11.94 1.45 6.31
CA ALA A 770 -12.39 0.52 7.35
C ALA A 770 -13.23 1.23 8.43
N PRO A 771 -14.26 0.57 9.00
CA PRO A 771 -15.05 1.12 10.11
C PRO A 771 -14.16 1.43 11.31
N THR A 772 -14.01 2.72 11.64
CA THR A 772 -13.34 3.15 12.88
C THR A 772 -14.33 3.13 14.06
N PRO A 773 -13.91 2.83 15.31
CA PRO A 773 -14.79 2.85 16.48
C PRO A 773 -15.35 4.25 16.81
N VAL A 774 -14.70 5.32 16.34
CA VAL A 774 -15.14 6.71 16.57
C VAL A 774 -16.31 7.10 15.67
N ASN A 775 -16.50 6.41 14.54
CA ASN A 775 -17.48 6.76 13.50
C ASN A 775 -18.41 5.62 13.10
N SER A 776 -18.35 4.47 13.79
CA SER A 776 -19.41 3.47 13.71
C SER A 776 -20.57 3.95 14.60
N PRO A 777 -21.85 3.76 14.22
CA PRO A 777 -22.92 3.79 15.19
C PRO A 777 -22.66 2.63 16.13
N THR A 778 -21.95 2.87 17.24
CA THR A 778 -22.01 1.93 18.35
C THR A 778 -23.44 2.07 18.89
N PRO A 779 -24.29 1.04 18.84
CA PRO A 779 -25.38 0.97 19.80
C PRO A 779 -24.69 1.01 21.17
N THR A 780 -24.93 2.06 21.94
CA THR A 780 -24.61 2.01 23.36
C THR A 780 -25.24 0.73 23.93
N PRO A 781 -24.55 0.02 24.84
CA PRO A 781 -24.98 -1.29 25.31
C PRO A 781 -26.24 -1.15 26.19
N THR A 782 -27.40 -1.13 25.55
CA THR A 782 -28.69 -1.56 26.10
C THR A 782 -29.50 -2.30 25.04
N GLU A 783 -28.89 -3.21 24.28
CA GLU A 783 -29.62 -4.34 23.69
C GLU A 783 -29.65 -5.48 24.70
N TYR A 784 -30.54 -5.37 25.69
CA TYR A 784 -31.04 -6.56 26.35
C TYR A 784 -32.09 -7.18 25.45
N ILE A 785 -31.79 -8.42 25.04
CA ILE A 785 -32.73 -9.44 24.60
C ILE A 785 -34.01 -9.34 25.45
N CYS A 786 -35.15 -9.03 24.83
CA CYS A 786 -36.44 -9.28 25.44
C CYS A 786 -36.73 -10.77 25.29
N SER A 787 -36.20 -11.58 26.22
CA SER A 787 -36.78 -12.87 26.54
C SER A 787 -37.84 -12.65 27.61
N ASP A 788 -39.10 -12.88 27.24
CA ASP A 788 -40.36 -12.69 27.96
C ASP A 788 -41.09 -11.34 27.72
N CYS A 789 -41.72 -11.25 26.54
CA CYS A 789 -43.01 -10.60 26.31
C CYS A 789 -43.88 -11.50 25.40
#